data_AF-A0A7S4NFP3-F1
#
_entry.id   AF-A0A7S4NFP3-F1
#
_cell.length_a   1.000
_cell.length_b   1.000
_cell.length_c   1.000
_cell.angle_alpha   90.00
_cell.angle_beta   90.00
_cell.angle_gamma   90.00
#
_symmetry.space_group_name_H-M   'P 1'
#
loop_
_entity.id
_entity.type
_entity.pdbx_description
1 polymer ?
#
loop_
_entity_poly.entity_id
_entity_poly.type
_entity_poly.pdbx_seq_one_letter_code
_entity_poly.pdbx_strand_id
1 'polypeptide(L)'
;MNAGRRAEETYNFPEAAKMYEEAIVCLGKITPQPSVRSRLLPTLRLGSCLRELARYNESETVLTQCLSEAEAELAEGRGDEQMYVHALTALATLRQYQSKYNEARELYERALPIARRVEDSSASLWLAGHIAGYAEILRKSGDLPSAEKLHREALEMRKERSCTELEMAVSYTQLGCTLFGLKRYQEAYKQHRLALLSRFKYLDFSHGLVSESLNYCAEALCALGRSEDGIPLAMHGVEIRKQVFGPSHPALAHAFSILASNYHAVGRSCDAKQLLEKCLAICEEAFPKNHANIIPNLMNYGKVLRSLGNYRKAREVYERSIVIHQLNFKTNQKADQLEKCRSEVKELAQLEAMSGEDTPDIARGVMPIPPVNMELGSTPIIVLTDVGRDVDDEYALILLGALTRMNLLTPLAIVTTLSPARQRANLTRGSLDALGLAKVPVGVGGSGGLDGNTPLEVYEAQYSRSCSCIFESGINLMVRALESAPDNTVQLLCIASLQDAATLIRGHDKLFRAKVKEVLIMGGAKIPFNTSEFLEPDTAYNNNCDMVSARFVYRYCQEAGIPTLTLTRYTAYGCPVSNVVFDDLVKTAHMVGINTRRVSYEGINRLWHKVNLAAADPRREKLPSRCDRQWFCRTFFGKEDVNRAGDSGTSIWDLVTKLNMYDPLTMLCCIPEYRETYFYWESFFVNGIQHRVTGISETNNGVIDSALLCKKLYSLFGLSLRNALQNIC
;
A
#
# COMPACT_ATOMS: atom_id res chain seq x y z
N MET A 1 -30.25 25.40 9.76
CA MET A 1 -29.26 25.90 8.77
C MET A 1 -27.81 25.75 9.20
N ASN A 2 -27.29 26.49 10.19
CA ASN A 2 -25.87 26.42 10.56
C ASN A 2 -25.45 25.04 11.09
N ALA A 3 -26.31 24.39 11.90
CA ALA A 3 -26.07 23.02 12.35
C ALA A 3 -25.98 22.04 11.17
N GLY A 4 -26.91 22.12 10.21
CA GLY A 4 -26.87 21.31 9.00
C GLY A 4 -25.59 21.50 8.20
N ARG A 5 -25.11 22.74 8.02
CA ARG A 5 -23.83 23.01 7.32
C ARG A 5 -22.63 22.35 8.00
N ARG A 6 -22.55 22.46 9.33
CA ARG A 6 -21.46 21.81 10.10
C ARG A 6 -21.51 20.29 10.01
N ALA A 7 -22.72 19.71 9.97
CA ALA A 7 -22.90 18.29 9.74
C ALA A 7 -22.50 17.88 8.31
N GLU A 8 -22.81 18.68 7.28
CA GLU A 8 -22.30 18.46 5.91
C GLU A 8 -20.78 18.53 5.84
N GLU A 9 -20.15 19.51 6.50
CA GLU A 9 -18.68 19.68 6.54
C GLU A 9 -17.96 18.47 7.15
N THR A 10 -18.65 17.71 8.00
CA THR A 10 -18.14 16.49 8.63
C THR A 10 -18.67 15.21 7.98
N TYR A 11 -19.30 15.31 6.80
CA TYR A 11 -19.93 14.20 6.07
C TYR A 11 -21.00 13.44 6.87
N ASN A 12 -21.54 14.04 7.93
CA ASN A 12 -22.66 13.49 8.69
C ASN A 12 -23.99 13.85 7.99
N PHE A 13 -24.18 13.30 6.79
CA PHE A 13 -25.37 13.54 5.97
C PHE A 13 -26.70 13.16 6.65
N PRO A 14 -26.80 12.14 7.52
CA PRO A 14 -28.03 11.88 8.27
C PRO A 14 -28.42 13.04 9.19
N GLU A 15 -27.46 13.57 9.97
CA GLU A 15 -27.69 14.71 10.84
C GLU A 15 -27.97 15.97 10.01
N ALA A 16 -27.20 16.19 8.94
CA ALA A 16 -27.40 17.33 8.05
C ALA A 16 -28.81 17.36 7.46
N ALA A 17 -29.28 16.24 6.90
CA ALA A 17 -30.64 16.10 6.36
C ALA A 17 -31.69 16.47 7.39
N LYS A 18 -31.60 15.90 8.61
CA LYS A 18 -32.51 16.21 9.72
C LYS A 18 -32.51 17.71 10.07
N MET A 19 -31.33 18.32 10.16
CA MET A 19 -31.19 19.74 10.47
C MET A 19 -31.74 20.67 9.37
N TYR A 20 -31.77 20.21 8.11
CA TYR A 20 -32.40 20.95 7.01
C TYR A 20 -33.91 20.75 6.99
N GLU A 21 -34.43 19.55 7.25
CA GLU A 21 -35.87 19.30 7.45
C GLU A 21 -36.44 20.20 8.56
N GLU A 22 -35.77 20.22 9.73
CA GLU A 22 -36.15 21.10 10.83
C GLU A 22 -36.09 22.59 10.44
N ALA A 23 -35.10 22.98 9.63
CA ALA A 23 -35.00 24.36 9.16
C ALA A 23 -36.17 24.75 8.25
N ILE A 24 -36.63 23.85 7.36
CA ILE A 24 -37.79 24.07 6.49
C ILE A 24 -39.05 24.24 7.34
N VAL A 25 -39.27 23.36 8.33
CA VAL A 25 -40.42 23.42 9.23
C VAL A 25 -40.43 24.69 10.07
N CYS A 26 -39.28 25.07 10.64
CA CYS A 26 -39.15 26.28 11.45
C CYS A 26 -39.35 27.56 10.63
N LEU A 27 -38.85 27.60 9.39
CA LEU A 27 -39.01 28.76 8.52
C LEU A 27 -40.48 29.08 8.25
N GLY A 28 -41.30 28.05 8.00
CA GLY A 28 -42.74 28.20 7.81
C GLY A 28 -43.50 28.73 9.04
N LYS A 29 -42.91 28.62 10.25
CA LYS A 29 -43.48 29.15 11.50
C LYS A 29 -43.03 30.58 11.82
N ILE A 30 -41.81 30.95 11.41
CA ILE A 30 -41.18 32.23 11.78
C ILE A 30 -41.69 33.37 10.89
N THR A 31 -41.85 33.11 9.59
CA THR A 31 -42.20 34.13 8.62
C THR A 31 -43.23 33.57 7.62
N PRO A 32 -44.41 34.20 7.47
CA PRO A 32 -45.45 33.74 6.53
C PRO A 32 -45.10 33.99 5.05
N GLN A 33 -44.16 34.90 4.75
CA GLN A 33 -43.63 35.12 3.39
C GLN A 33 -42.09 35.23 3.38
N PRO A 34 -41.37 34.11 3.44
CA PRO A 34 -39.91 34.13 3.38
C PRO A 34 -39.45 34.46 1.96
N SER A 35 -38.28 35.08 1.82
CA SER A 35 -37.68 35.29 0.50
C SER A 35 -37.48 33.95 -0.22
N VAL A 36 -37.55 33.97 -1.56
CA VAL A 36 -37.35 32.78 -2.42
C VAL A 36 -36.09 32.01 -2.01
N ARG A 37 -34.98 32.73 -1.82
CA ARG A 37 -33.71 32.14 -1.38
C ARG A 37 -33.80 31.46 -0.01
N SER A 38 -34.51 32.05 0.95
CA SER A 38 -34.67 31.48 2.30
C SER A 38 -35.47 30.19 2.28
N ARG A 39 -36.46 30.08 1.38
CA ARG A 39 -37.27 28.86 1.20
C ARG A 39 -36.51 27.76 0.46
N LEU A 40 -35.89 28.09 -0.67
CA LEU A 40 -35.27 27.10 -1.56
C LEU A 40 -33.95 26.54 -1.03
N LEU A 41 -33.11 27.38 -0.39
CA LEU A 41 -31.79 26.95 0.06
C LEU A 41 -31.79 25.73 1.01
N PRO A 42 -32.58 25.68 2.10
CA PRO A 42 -32.65 24.48 2.93
C PRO A 42 -33.17 23.25 2.17
N THR A 43 -34.15 23.44 1.27
CA THR A 43 -34.73 22.36 0.44
C THR A 43 -33.70 21.77 -0.53
N LEU A 44 -32.90 22.62 -1.18
CA LEU A 44 -31.79 22.19 -2.04
C LEU A 44 -30.73 21.40 -1.28
N ARG A 45 -30.38 21.86 -0.07
CA ARG A 45 -29.41 21.20 0.81
C ARG A 45 -29.93 19.85 1.29
N LEU A 46 -31.21 19.77 1.68
CA LEU A 46 -31.88 18.52 2.01
C LEU A 46 -31.84 17.53 0.83
N GLY A 47 -32.25 17.98 -0.36
CA GLY A 47 -32.22 17.15 -1.57
C GLY A 47 -30.81 16.63 -1.87
N SER A 48 -29.78 17.45 -1.67
CA SER A 48 -28.37 17.04 -1.81
C SER A 48 -27.97 16.01 -0.76
N CYS A 49 -28.32 16.21 0.52
CA CYS A 49 -28.04 15.23 1.58
C CYS A 49 -28.72 13.88 1.31
N LEU A 50 -29.99 13.89 0.89
CA LEU A 50 -30.72 12.66 0.54
C LEU A 50 -30.06 11.91 -0.61
N ARG A 51 -29.49 12.62 -1.59
CA ARG A 51 -28.70 12.02 -2.67
C ARG A 51 -27.43 11.33 -2.13
N GLU A 52 -26.68 12.00 -1.25
CA GLU A 52 -25.47 11.41 -0.64
C GLU A 52 -25.80 10.19 0.23
N LEU A 53 -27.00 10.15 0.82
CA LEU A 53 -27.54 8.99 1.55
C LEU A 53 -28.12 7.89 0.66
N ALA A 54 -27.98 8.00 -0.67
CA ALA A 54 -28.57 7.10 -1.65
C ALA A 54 -30.12 7.00 -1.60
N ARG A 55 -30.81 7.95 -0.95
CA ARG A 55 -32.28 8.08 -0.93
C ARG A 55 -32.76 8.83 -2.18
N TYR A 56 -32.48 8.26 -3.36
CA TYR A 56 -32.63 8.95 -4.64
C TYR A 56 -34.07 9.38 -4.97
N ASN A 57 -35.08 8.57 -4.63
CA ASN A 57 -36.49 8.90 -4.92
C ASN A 57 -36.98 10.10 -4.10
N GLU A 58 -36.56 10.18 -2.84
CA GLU A 58 -36.91 11.29 -1.96
C GLU A 58 -36.17 12.56 -2.39
N SER A 59 -34.87 12.44 -2.69
CA SER A 59 -34.07 13.51 -3.28
C SER A 59 -34.72 14.04 -4.57
N GLU A 60 -35.19 13.15 -5.45
CA GLU A 60 -35.85 13.51 -6.71
C GLU A 60 -37.12 14.32 -6.47
N THR A 61 -37.95 13.87 -5.54
CA THR A 61 -39.20 14.55 -5.17
C THR A 61 -38.90 15.97 -4.67
N VAL A 62 -37.97 16.09 -3.71
CA VAL A 62 -37.58 17.36 -3.10
C VAL A 62 -36.97 18.31 -4.13
N LEU A 63 -36.04 17.83 -4.97
CA LEU A 63 -35.35 18.67 -5.95
C LEU A 63 -36.25 19.08 -7.12
N THR A 64 -37.17 18.22 -7.54
CA THR A 64 -38.14 18.54 -8.61
C THR A 64 -39.13 19.59 -8.12
N GLN A 65 -39.64 19.47 -6.89
CA GLN A 65 -40.50 20.49 -6.29
C GLN A 65 -39.75 21.83 -6.15
N CYS A 66 -38.51 21.79 -5.67
CA CYS A 66 -37.67 22.97 -5.53
C CYS A 66 -37.40 23.66 -6.87
N LEU A 67 -37.18 22.88 -7.95
CA LEU A 67 -37.00 23.42 -9.30
C LEU A 67 -38.30 24.07 -9.81
N SER A 68 -39.44 23.41 -9.64
CA SER A 68 -40.75 23.94 -10.05
C SER A 68 -41.09 25.24 -9.33
N GLU A 69 -40.78 25.36 -8.04
CA GLU A 69 -40.96 26.61 -7.28
C GLU A 69 -40.03 27.71 -7.80
N ALA A 70 -38.75 27.40 -8.04
CA ALA A 70 -37.80 28.35 -8.58
C ALA A 70 -38.20 28.87 -9.98
N GLU A 71 -38.72 27.99 -10.84
CA GLU A 71 -39.24 28.32 -12.17
C GLU A 71 -40.45 29.27 -12.09
N ALA A 72 -41.39 28.98 -11.19
CA ALA A 72 -42.58 29.80 -10.99
C ALA A 72 -42.23 31.21 -10.51
N GLU A 73 -41.35 31.34 -9.51
CA GLU A 73 -40.94 32.65 -8.99
C GLU A 73 -40.19 33.48 -10.03
N LEU A 74 -39.38 32.85 -10.89
CA LEU A 74 -38.73 33.52 -12.03
C LEU A 74 -39.74 34.02 -13.06
N ALA A 75 -40.74 33.21 -13.41
CA ALA A 75 -41.78 33.59 -14.36
C ALA A 75 -42.60 34.79 -13.86
N GLU A 76 -42.78 34.91 -12.54
CA GLU A 76 -43.50 36.01 -11.90
C GLU A 76 -42.62 37.24 -11.59
N GLY A 77 -41.37 37.27 -12.08
CA GLY A 77 -40.45 38.40 -11.94
C GLY A 77 -39.89 38.60 -10.53
N ARG A 78 -40.08 37.63 -9.62
CA ARG A 78 -39.58 37.64 -8.23
C ARG A 78 -38.44 36.65 -7.98
N GLY A 79 -37.98 35.97 -9.02
CA GLY A 79 -37.07 34.84 -8.92
C GLY A 79 -35.61 35.22 -8.67
N ASP A 80 -34.90 34.33 -7.98
CA ASP A 80 -33.45 34.37 -7.80
C ASP A 80 -32.80 33.45 -8.85
N GLU A 81 -32.20 34.04 -9.89
CA GLU A 81 -31.56 33.28 -10.97
C GLU A 81 -30.46 32.33 -10.47
N GLN A 82 -29.74 32.70 -9.40
CA GLN A 82 -28.73 31.82 -8.82
C GLN A 82 -29.38 30.60 -8.17
N MET A 83 -30.51 30.76 -7.48
CA MET A 83 -31.23 29.64 -6.87
C MET A 83 -31.83 28.71 -7.92
N TYR A 84 -32.34 29.27 -9.03
CA TYR A 84 -32.81 28.46 -10.15
C TYR A 84 -31.69 27.65 -10.80
N VAL A 85 -30.53 28.26 -11.04
CA VAL A 85 -29.33 27.53 -11.53
C VAL A 85 -28.94 26.42 -10.55
N HIS A 86 -28.92 26.67 -9.24
CA HIS A 86 -28.64 25.62 -8.26
C HIS A 86 -29.67 24.49 -8.26
N ALA A 87 -30.96 24.80 -8.45
CA ALA A 87 -32.00 23.77 -8.55
C ALA A 87 -31.80 22.89 -9.78
N LEU A 88 -31.52 23.50 -10.95
CA LEU A 88 -31.21 22.78 -12.17
C LEU A 88 -29.98 21.88 -11.99
N THR A 89 -28.88 22.41 -11.45
CA THR A 89 -27.63 21.65 -11.33
C THR A 89 -27.65 20.59 -10.22
N ALA A 90 -28.40 20.83 -9.14
CA ALA A 90 -28.64 19.83 -8.10
C ALA A 90 -29.43 18.62 -8.64
N LEU A 91 -30.50 18.88 -9.41
CA LEU A 91 -31.27 17.84 -10.07
C LEU A 91 -30.43 17.13 -11.16
N ALA A 92 -29.62 17.87 -11.92
CA ALA A 92 -28.71 17.28 -12.90
C ALA A 92 -27.70 16.33 -12.25
N THR A 93 -27.15 16.72 -11.10
CA THR A 93 -26.25 15.86 -10.31
C THR A 93 -27.00 14.61 -9.85
N LEU A 94 -28.24 14.71 -9.36
CA LEU A 94 -29.03 13.53 -9.00
C LEU A 94 -29.24 12.59 -10.21
N ARG A 95 -29.57 13.14 -11.38
CA ARG A 95 -29.71 12.36 -12.62
C ARG A 95 -28.42 11.65 -13.00
N GLN A 96 -27.26 12.28 -12.80
CA GLN A 96 -25.96 11.62 -12.96
C GLN A 96 -25.80 10.39 -12.05
N TYR A 97 -26.17 10.50 -10.77
CA TYR A 97 -26.11 9.39 -9.81
C TYR A 97 -27.05 8.25 -10.20
N GLN A 98 -28.20 8.57 -10.79
CA GLN A 98 -29.13 7.59 -11.35
C GLN A 98 -28.70 7.05 -12.73
N SER A 99 -27.52 7.41 -13.24
CA SER A 99 -27.03 7.08 -14.58
C SER A 99 -27.87 7.64 -15.75
N LYS A 100 -28.72 8.64 -15.50
CA LYS A 100 -29.55 9.35 -16.49
C LYS A 100 -28.80 10.55 -17.09
N TYR A 101 -27.68 10.27 -17.77
CA TYR A 101 -26.75 11.33 -18.20
C TYR A 101 -27.33 12.34 -19.22
N ASN A 102 -28.30 11.94 -20.03
CA ASN A 102 -28.90 12.83 -21.02
C ASN A 102 -29.81 13.88 -20.36
N GLU A 103 -30.66 13.44 -19.43
CA GLU A 103 -31.48 14.36 -18.62
C GLU A 103 -30.58 15.32 -17.81
N ALA A 104 -29.48 14.81 -17.25
CA ALA A 104 -28.49 15.64 -16.56
C ALA A 104 -27.87 16.70 -17.49
N ARG A 105 -27.55 16.32 -18.73
CA ARG A 105 -26.99 17.21 -19.75
C ARG A 105 -27.97 18.32 -20.12
N GLU A 106 -29.22 17.99 -20.40
CA GLU A 106 -30.27 18.97 -20.75
C GLU A 106 -30.47 20.01 -19.64
N LEU A 107 -30.44 19.58 -18.37
CA LEU A 107 -30.53 20.48 -17.22
C LEU A 107 -29.33 21.44 -17.14
N TYR A 108 -28.10 20.97 -17.39
CA TYR A 108 -26.92 21.84 -17.43
C TYR A 108 -26.88 22.76 -18.66
N GLU A 109 -27.35 22.31 -19.82
CA GLU A 109 -27.47 23.14 -21.04
C GLU A 109 -28.45 24.29 -20.84
N ARG A 110 -29.47 24.12 -19.98
CA ARG A 110 -30.35 25.21 -19.50
C ARG A 110 -29.67 26.10 -18.46
N ALA A 111 -28.94 25.50 -17.52
CA ALA A 111 -28.36 26.22 -16.38
C ALA A 111 -27.17 27.09 -16.77
N LEU A 112 -26.28 26.61 -17.64
CA LEU A 112 -24.97 27.23 -17.87
C LEU A 112 -25.04 28.60 -18.58
N PRO A 113 -25.92 28.84 -19.57
CA PRO A 113 -26.08 30.17 -20.16
C PRO A 113 -26.56 31.20 -19.13
N ILE A 114 -27.46 30.81 -18.24
CA ILE A 114 -27.93 31.65 -17.13
C ILE A 114 -26.78 31.90 -16.16
N ALA A 115 -26.04 30.84 -15.81
CA ALA A 115 -24.88 30.98 -14.94
C ALA A 115 -23.81 31.94 -15.49
N ARG A 116 -23.62 32.03 -16.81
CA ARG A 116 -22.66 32.94 -17.44
C ARG A 116 -23.13 34.39 -17.56
N ARG A 117 -24.44 34.67 -17.51
CA ARG A 117 -25.01 36.02 -17.70
C ARG A 117 -25.24 36.78 -16.40
N VAL A 118 -25.38 36.08 -15.27
CA VAL A 118 -25.57 36.71 -13.95
C VAL A 118 -24.43 37.71 -13.74
N GLU A 119 -24.73 38.96 -13.40
CA GLU A 119 -23.81 40.10 -13.50
C GLU A 119 -22.48 39.93 -12.71
N ASP A 120 -22.52 39.17 -11.61
CA ASP A 120 -21.36 38.79 -10.77
C ASP A 120 -20.65 37.48 -11.21
N SER A 121 -21.06 36.86 -12.31
CA SER A 121 -20.70 35.47 -12.60
C SER A 121 -19.37 35.26 -13.30
N SER A 122 -18.96 36.18 -14.19
CA SER A 122 -17.79 36.06 -15.08
C SER A 122 -16.45 35.95 -14.34
N ALA A 123 -16.47 36.11 -13.01
CA ALA A 123 -15.33 36.10 -12.11
C ALA A 123 -15.57 35.29 -10.81
N SER A 124 -16.66 34.52 -10.69
CA SER A 124 -17.07 33.87 -9.43
C SER A 124 -16.67 32.39 -9.34
N LEU A 125 -16.23 31.94 -8.15
CA LEU A 125 -16.03 30.50 -7.84
C LEU A 125 -17.32 29.68 -8.03
N TRP A 126 -18.47 30.35 -7.93
CA TRP A 126 -19.79 29.79 -8.21
C TRP A 126 -19.91 29.31 -9.67
N LEU A 127 -19.55 30.14 -10.65
CA LEU A 127 -19.56 29.75 -12.07
C LEU A 127 -18.59 28.61 -12.34
N ALA A 128 -17.39 28.64 -11.75
CA ALA A 128 -16.41 27.56 -11.86
C ALA A 128 -16.94 26.22 -11.34
N GLY A 129 -17.71 26.24 -10.24
CA GLY A 129 -18.41 25.06 -9.71
C GLY A 129 -19.38 24.45 -10.73
N HIS A 130 -20.22 25.27 -11.37
CA HIS A 130 -21.20 24.80 -12.36
C HIS A 130 -20.56 24.33 -13.66
N ILE A 131 -19.53 25.03 -14.16
CA ILE A 131 -18.76 24.58 -15.34
C ILE A 131 -18.11 23.22 -15.07
N ALA A 132 -17.48 23.05 -13.90
CA ALA A 132 -16.87 21.77 -13.52
C ALA A 132 -17.92 20.65 -13.37
N GLY A 133 -19.09 20.97 -12.82
CA GLY A 133 -20.21 20.02 -12.73
C GLY A 133 -20.71 19.58 -14.11
N TYR A 134 -20.87 20.52 -15.05
CA TYR A 134 -21.26 20.15 -16.42
C TYR A 134 -20.19 19.32 -17.12
N ALA A 135 -18.92 19.67 -16.94
CA ALA A 135 -17.79 18.91 -17.47
C ALA A 135 -17.78 17.46 -16.96
N GLU A 136 -18.14 17.23 -15.68
CA GLU A 136 -18.26 15.87 -15.12
C GLU A 136 -19.41 15.06 -15.78
N ILE A 137 -20.53 15.70 -16.12
CA ILE A 137 -21.62 15.06 -16.89
C ILE A 137 -21.12 14.66 -18.29
N LEU A 138 -20.43 15.57 -18.99
CA LEU A 138 -19.86 15.29 -20.31
C LEU A 138 -18.84 14.13 -20.23
N ARG A 139 -17.98 14.14 -19.22
CA ARG A 139 -17.01 13.07 -18.99
C ARG A 139 -17.68 11.72 -18.74
N LYS A 140 -18.70 11.67 -17.88
CA LYS A 140 -19.43 10.43 -17.55
C LYS A 140 -20.27 9.91 -18.72
N SER A 141 -20.80 10.80 -19.57
CA SER A 141 -21.53 10.44 -20.79
C SER A 141 -20.62 10.05 -21.97
N GLY A 142 -19.34 10.44 -21.93
CA GLY A 142 -18.31 10.04 -22.89
C GLY A 142 -17.80 11.15 -23.81
N ASP A 143 -18.32 12.37 -23.72
CA ASP A 143 -17.81 13.54 -24.44
C ASP A 143 -16.58 14.14 -23.73
N LEU A 144 -15.48 13.39 -23.80
CA LEU A 144 -14.23 13.72 -23.12
C LEU A 144 -13.54 15.01 -23.64
N PRO A 145 -13.53 15.32 -24.96
CA PRO A 145 -12.93 16.56 -25.45
C PRO A 145 -13.63 17.82 -24.92
N SER A 146 -14.97 17.84 -24.91
CA SER A 146 -15.73 18.95 -24.37
C SER A 146 -15.56 19.06 -22.85
N ALA A 147 -15.53 17.90 -22.15
CA ALA A 147 -15.24 17.86 -20.72
C ALA A 147 -13.86 18.45 -20.39
N GLU A 148 -12.83 18.13 -21.17
CA GLU A 148 -11.48 18.67 -20.95
C GLU A 148 -11.47 20.20 -21.06
N LYS A 149 -12.07 20.73 -22.12
CA LYS A 149 -12.15 22.19 -22.35
C LYS A 149 -12.77 22.89 -21.14
N LEU A 150 -13.90 22.40 -20.65
CA LEU A 150 -14.61 22.99 -19.52
C LEU A 150 -13.89 22.78 -18.18
N HIS A 151 -13.27 21.62 -17.92
CA HIS A 151 -12.46 21.42 -16.72
C HIS A 151 -11.24 22.34 -16.69
N ARG A 152 -10.61 22.60 -17.84
CA ARG A 152 -9.52 23.60 -17.94
C ARG A 152 -10.04 25.02 -17.70
N GLU A 153 -11.17 25.38 -18.30
CA GLU A 153 -11.81 26.68 -18.04
C GLU A 153 -12.11 26.89 -16.55
N ALA A 154 -12.73 25.91 -15.89
CA ALA A 154 -13.01 25.96 -14.46
C ALA A 154 -11.73 26.06 -13.61
N LEU A 155 -10.66 25.36 -14.01
CA LEU A 155 -9.38 25.40 -13.32
C LEU A 155 -8.69 26.77 -13.46
N GLU A 156 -8.69 27.38 -14.64
CA GLU A 156 -8.07 28.70 -14.85
C GLU A 156 -8.82 29.80 -14.07
N MET A 157 -10.15 29.81 -14.07
CA MET A 157 -10.92 30.76 -13.25
C MET A 157 -10.60 30.63 -11.75
N ARG A 158 -10.39 29.40 -11.26
CA ARG A 158 -10.01 29.14 -9.86
C ARG A 158 -8.59 29.63 -9.53
N LYS A 159 -7.65 29.56 -10.48
CA LYS A 159 -6.29 30.10 -10.32
C LYS A 159 -6.27 31.62 -10.23
N GLU A 160 -7.03 32.31 -11.07
CA GLU A 160 -7.07 33.77 -11.13
C GLU A 160 -7.63 34.42 -9.84
N ARG A 161 -8.42 33.68 -9.06
CA ARG A 161 -9.20 34.20 -7.91
C ARG A 161 -8.67 33.78 -6.54
N SER A 162 -7.47 33.20 -6.47
CA SER A 162 -6.82 32.79 -5.21
C SER A 162 -7.72 31.87 -4.36
N CYS A 163 -8.28 30.80 -4.95
CA CYS A 163 -8.99 29.78 -4.17
C CYS A 163 -8.04 28.95 -3.31
N THR A 164 -8.61 28.21 -2.35
CA THR A 164 -7.80 27.38 -1.45
C THR A 164 -7.09 26.25 -2.23
N GLU A 165 -5.93 25.81 -1.74
CA GLU A 165 -5.23 24.66 -2.33
C GLU A 165 -6.09 23.39 -2.36
N LEU A 166 -7.02 23.24 -1.40
CA LEU A 166 -7.97 22.12 -1.37
C LEU A 166 -9.03 22.21 -2.47
N GLU A 167 -9.53 23.40 -2.80
CA GLU A 167 -10.43 23.60 -3.95
C GLU A 167 -9.70 23.38 -5.29
N MET A 168 -8.43 23.78 -5.36
CA MET A 168 -7.57 23.45 -6.49
C MET A 168 -7.40 21.94 -6.65
N ALA A 169 -7.24 21.20 -5.56
CA ALA A 169 -7.09 19.74 -5.58
C ALA A 169 -8.30 19.02 -6.19
N VAL A 170 -9.52 19.51 -5.97
CA VAL A 170 -10.73 18.99 -6.62
C VAL A 170 -10.65 19.18 -8.14
N SER A 171 -10.24 20.37 -8.58
CA SER A 171 -10.08 20.70 -10.00
C SER A 171 -9.03 19.81 -10.69
N TYR A 172 -7.89 19.61 -10.03
CA TYR A 172 -6.84 18.72 -10.51
C TYR A 172 -7.32 17.28 -10.61
N THR A 173 -8.08 16.80 -9.62
CA THR A 173 -8.66 15.44 -9.65
C THR A 173 -9.60 15.24 -10.84
N GLN A 174 -10.51 16.20 -11.07
CA GLN A 174 -11.48 16.15 -12.17
C GLN A 174 -10.82 16.22 -13.54
N LEU A 175 -9.86 17.14 -13.72
CA LEU A 175 -9.09 17.24 -14.95
C LEU A 175 -8.26 15.96 -15.18
N GLY A 176 -7.63 15.42 -14.13
CA GLY A 176 -6.88 14.17 -14.18
C GLY A 176 -7.76 13.00 -14.65
N CYS A 177 -8.96 12.84 -14.10
CA CYS A 177 -9.91 11.81 -14.52
C CYS A 177 -10.31 11.93 -16.01
N THR A 178 -10.43 13.16 -16.51
CA THR A 178 -10.76 13.43 -17.92
C THR A 178 -9.59 13.09 -18.83
N LEU A 179 -8.38 13.52 -18.46
CA LEU A 179 -7.15 13.20 -19.17
C LEU A 179 -6.87 11.69 -19.19
N PHE A 180 -7.19 10.99 -18.10
CA PHE A 180 -7.10 9.54 -18.03
C PHE A 180 -8.06 8.88 -19.03
N GLY A 181 -9.31 9.34 -19.10
CA GLY A 181 -10.29 8.90 -20.11
C GLY A 181 -9.81 9.13 -21.54
N LEU A 182 -9.12 10.25 -21.78
CA LEU A 182 -8.46 10.59 -23.06
C LEU A 182 -7.17 9.79 -23.31
N LYS A 183 -6.82 8.85 -22.44
CA LYS A 183 -5.60 8.03 -22.50
C LYS A 183 -4.29 8.85 -22.41
N ARG A 184 -4.35 10.09 -21.92
CA ARG A 184 -3.20 10.97 -21.65
C ARG A 184 -2.66 10.72 -20.25
N TYR A 185 -2.22 9.49 -19.98
CA TYR A 185 -1.94 8.98 -18.64
C TYR A 185 -0.84 9.77 -17.90
N GLN A 186 0.18 10.25 -18.61
CA GLN A 186 1.25 11.04 -17.99
C GLN A 186 0.74 12.39 -17.47
N GLU A 187 -0.12 13.06 -18.23
CA GLU A 187 -0.74 14.31 -17.79
C GLU A 187 -1.76 14.07 -16.69
N ALA A 188 -2.55 12.99 -16.78
CA ALA A 188 -3.47 12.59 -15.73
C ALA A 188 -2.73 12.37 -14.40
N TYR A 189 -1.65 11.59 -14.41
CA TYR A 189 -0.79 11.37 -13.25
C TYR A 189 -0.25 12.69 -12.68
N LYS A 190 0.20 13.62 -13.52
CA LYS A 190 0.65 14.95 -13.08
C LYS A 190 -0.46 15.70 -12.32
N GLN A 191 -1.70 15.68 -12.81
CA GLN A 191 -2.81 16.33 -12.12
C GLN A 191 -3.18 15.61 -10.82
N HIS A 192 -3.28 14.28 -10.81
CA HIS A 192 -3.57 13.51 -9.61
C HIS A 192 -2.50 13.70 -8.52
N ARG A 193 -1.23 13.80 -8.91
CA ARG A 193 -0.12 14.14 -8.03
C ARG A 193 -0.27 15.54 -7.43
N LEU A 194 -0.61 16.55 -8.23
CA LEU A 194 -0.87 17.90 -7.71
C LEU A 194 -2.03 17.89 -6.70
N ALA A 195 -3.10 17.13 -6.97
CA ALA A 195 -4.20 16.96 -6.03
C ALA A 195 -3.77 16.28 -4.73
N LEU A 196 -2.95 15.22 -4.82
CA LEU A 196 -2.40 14.52 -3.66
C LEU A 196 -1.58 15.46 -2.78
N LEU A 197 -0.63 16.19 -3.37
CA LEU A 197 0.22 17.16 -2.69
C LEU A 197 -0.59 18.22 -1.94
N SER A 198 -1.54 18.86 -2.62
CA SER A 198 -2.37 19.90 -2.03
C SER A 198 -3.23 19.36 -0.89
N ARG A 199 -3.74 18.12 -0.99
CA ARG A 199 -4.51 17.49 0.09
C ARG A 199 -3.61 17.09 1.26
N PHE A 200 -2.48 16.46 1.00
CA PHE A 200 -1.55 15.96 2.01
C PHE A 200 -0.91 17.08 2.85
N LYS A 201 -0.81 18.29 2.31
CA LYS A 201 -0.31 19.46 3.06
C LYS A 201 -1.22 19.89 4.22
N TYR A 202 -2.54 19.67 4.11
CA TYR A 202 -3.52 20.16 5.10
C TYR A 202 -4.34 19.06 5.78
N LEU A 203 -4.36 17.86 5.19
CA LEU A 203 -5.15 16.74 5.66
C LEU A 203 -4.22 15.63 6.14
N ASP A 204 -4.61 14.97 7.23
CA ASP A 204 -3.90 13.80 7.72
C ASP A 204 -3.88 12.68 6.68
N PHE A 205 -2.84 11.84 6.69
CA PHE A 205 -2.71 10.76 5.72
C PHE A 205 -3.88 9.76 5.77
N SER A 206 -4.56 9.64 6.92
CA SER A 206 -5.77 8.83 7.10
C SER A 206 -7.05 9.44 6.48
N HIS A 207 -6.98 10.64 5.89
CA HIS A 207 -8.17 11.33 5.38
C HIS A 207 -8.70 10.74 4.06
N GLY A 208 -10.03 10.61 3.92
CA GLY A 208 -10.66 10.01 2.74
C GLY A 208 -10.33 10.69 1.39
N LEU A 209 -10.12 12.00 1.38
CA LEU A 209 -9.66 12.75 0.19
C LEU A 209 -8.21 12.43 -0.20
N VAL A 210 -7.33 12.14 0.78
CA VAL A 210 -5.96 11.69 0.49
C VAL A 210 -6.01 10.32 -0.16
N SER A 211 -6.82 9.40 0.38
CA SER A 211 -7.09 8.08 -0.22
C SER A 211 -7.63 8.17 -1.66
N GLU A 212 -8.51 9.13 -1.95
CA GLU A 212 -8.96 9.38 -3.32
C GLU A 212 -7.79 9.68 -4.27
N SER A 213 -6.92 10.62 -3.89
CA SER A 213 -5.78 10.97 -4.72
C SER A 213 -4.79 9.80 -4.87
N LEU A 214 -4.56 9.03 -3.81
CA LEU A 214 -3.72 7.82 -3.85
C LEU A 214 -4.24 6.80 -4.88
N ASN A 215 -5.55 6.53 -4.87
CA ASN A 215 -6.16 5.61 -5.82
C ASN A 215 -6.01 6.08 -7.27
N TYR A 216 -6.25 7.36 -7.56
CA TYR A 216 -6.08 7.89 -8.92
C TYR A 216 -4.61 7.93 -9.38
N CYS A 217 -3.68 8.24 -8.48
CA CYS A 217 -2.25 8.10 -8.78
C CYS A 217 -1.88 6.65 -9.10
N ALA A 218 -2.37 5.69 -8.32
CA ALA A 218 -2.13 4.26 -8.56
C ALA A 218 -2.75 3.78 -9.88
N GLU A 219 -3.95 4.26 -10.23
CA GLU A 219 -4.60 3.96 -11.50
C GLU A 219 -3.79 4.50 -12.69
N ALA A 220 -3.35 5.76 -12.61
CA ALA A 220 -2.52 6.37 -13.65
C ALA A 220 -1.15 5.70 -13.79
N LEU A 221 -0.50 5.31 -12.69
CA LEU A 221 0.75 4.55 -12.72
C LEU A 221 0.58 3.17 -13.35
N CYS A 222 -0.51 2.47 -13.05
CA CYS A 222 -0.83 1.19 -13.68
C CYS A 222 -0.95 1.36 -15.21
N ALA A 223 -1.64 2.41 -15.67
CA ALA A 223 -1.80 2.70 -17.10
C ALA A 223 -0.49 3.11 -17.79
N LEU A 224 0.47 3.66 -17.03
CA LEU A 224 1.84 3.97 -17.49
C LEU A 224 2.79 2.75 -17.46
N GLY A 225 2.31 1.56 -17.04
CA GLY A 225 3.15 0.37 -16.88
C GLY A 225 4.03 0.38 -15.63
N ARG A 226 3.78 1.30 -14.69
CA ARG A 226 4.52 1.47 -13.42
C ARG A 226 3.75 0.91 -12.23
N SER A 227 3.12 -0.25 -12.40
CA SER A 227 2.23 -0.84 -11.39
C SER A 227 2.91 -1.18 -10.07
N GLU A 228 4.23 -1.45 -10.06
CA GLU A 228 4.98 -1.66 -8.81
C GLU A 228 5.02 -0.41 -7.91
N ASP A 229 5.05 0.78 -8.51
CA ASP A 229 4.95 2.05 -7.78
C ASP A 229 3.50 2.35 -7.36
N GLY A 230 2.51 1.81 -8.09
CA GLY A 230 1.08 2.00 -7.79
C GLY A 230 0.55 1.13 -6.65
N ILE A 231 1.12 -0.07 -6.43
CA ILE A 231 0.67 -1.02 -5.41
C ILE A 231 0.73 -0.43 -3.98
N PRO A 232 1.83 0.20 -3.53
CA PRO A 232 1.89 0.86 -2.22
C PRO A 232 0.77 1.88 -2.02
N LEU A 233 0.54 2.74 -3.02
CA LEU A 233 -0.50 3.78 -2.96
C LEU A 233 -1.90 3.16 -2.89
N ALA A 234 -2.18 2.14 -3.71
CA ALA A 234 -3.47 1.46 -3.72
C ALA A 234 -3.72 0.67 -2.43
N MET A 235 -2.70 0.03 -1.86
CA MET A 235 -2.80 -0.64 -0.55
C MET A 235 -3.14 0.36 0.55
N HIS A 236 -2.47 1.51 0.55
CA HIS A 236 -2.75 2.56 1.52
C HIS A 236 -4.15 3.16 1.31
N GLY A 237 -4.56 3.38 0.06
CA GLY A 237 -5.90 3.81 -0.30
C GLY A 237 -6.99 2.86 0.21
N VAL A 238 -6.80 1.54 0.05
CA VAL A 238 -7.70 0.50 0.58
C VAL A 238 -7.83 0.58 2.10
N GLU A 239 -6.72 0.70 2.82
CA GLU A 239 -6.76 0.74 4.29
C GLU A 239 -7.53 1.95 4.80
N ILE A 240 -7.26 3.14 4.25
CA ILE A 240 -8.02 4.35 4.58
C ILE A 240 -9.50 4.18 4.26
N ARG A 241 -9.85 3.66 3.07
CA ARG A 241 -11.27 3.50 2.70
C ARG A 241 -11.99 2.53 3.64
N LYS A 242 -11.31 1.47 4.05
CA LYS A 242 -11.85 0.50 5.01
C LYS A 242 -12.11 1.13 6.37
N GLN A 243 -11.16 1.93 6.89
CA GLN A 243 -11.28 2.61 8.17
C GLN A 243 -12.36 3.71 8.17
N VAL A 244 -12.40 4.53 7.11
CA VAL A 244 -13.29 5.70 7.03
C VAL A 244 -14.73 5.32 6.67
N PHE A 245 -14.93 4.40 5.73
CA PHE A 245 -16.26 4.10 5.18
C PHE A 245 -16.83 2.74 5.62
N GLY A 246 -16.01 1.89 6.24
CA GLY A 246 -16.40 0.52 6.60
C GLY A 246 -16.35 -0.48 5.43
N PRO A 247 -16.68 -1.75 5.70
CA PRO A 247 -16.42 -2.87 4.79
C PRO A 247 -17.37 -2.98 3.60
N SER A 248 -18.56 -2.39 3.65
CA SER A 248 -19.60 -2.53 2.61
C SER A 248 -19.76 -1.29 1.72
N HIS A 249 -18.89 -0.29 1.85
CA HIS A 249 -19.05 0.96 1.10
C HIS A 249 -18.46 0.89 -0.32
N PRO A 250 -19.15 1.43 -1.36
CA PRO A 250 -18.66 1.43 -2.74
C PRO A 250 -17.27 2.03 -2.96
N ALA A 251 -16.86 2.99 -2.14
CA ALA A 251 -15.52 3.56 -2.20
C ALA A 251 -14.41 2.53 -1.90
N LEU A 252 -14.68 1.55 -1.01
CA LEU A 252 -13.76 0.44 -0.76
C LEU A 252 -13.72 -0.52 -1.96
N ALA A 253 -14.87 -0.80 -2.57
CA ALA A 253 -14.93 -1.60 -3.79
C ALA A 253 -14.07 -1.00 -4.91
N HIS A 254 -14.15 0.32 -5.11
CA HIS A 254 -13.32 1.01 -6.09
C HIS A 254 -11.82 0.86 -5.76
N ALA A 255 -11.41 1.06 -4.50
CA ALA A 255 -10.02 0.86 -4.08
C ALA A 255 -9.52 -0.57 -4.33
N PHE A 256 -10.36 -1.59 -4.08
CA PHE A 256 -10.03 -2.98 -4.42
C PHE A 256 -9.84 -3.20 -5.92
N SER A 257 -10.68 -2.59 -6.76
CA SER A 257 -10.55 -2.67 -8.22
C SER A 257 -9.24 -2.06 -8.73
N ILE A 258 -8.81 -0.93 -8.13
CA ILE A 258 -7.52 -0.30 -8.45
C ILE A 258 -6.34 -1.19 -8.04
N LEU A 259 -6.36 -1.72 -6.81
CA LEU A 259 -5.31 -2.64 -6.34
C LEU A 259 -5.27 -3.92 -7.19
N ALA A 260 -6.43 -4.46 -7.56
CA ALA A 260 -6.53 -5.64 -8.43
C ALA A 260 -5.93 -5.38 -9.82
N SER A 261 -6.20 -4.21 -10.41
CA SER A 261 -5.63 -3.83 -11.71
C SER A 261 -4.10 -3.76 -11.64
N ASN A 262 -3.56 -3.17 -10.57
CA ASN A 262 -2.12 -3.12 -10.33
C ASN A 262 -1.50 -4.52 -10.14
N TYR A 263 -2.15 -5.39 -9.34
CA TYR A 263 -1.70 -6.78 -9.18
C TYR A 263 -1.72 -7.57 -10.48
N HIS A 264 -2.79 -7.46 -11.27
CA HIS A 264 -2.87 -8.11 -12.57
C HIS A 264 -1.74 -7.64 -13.51
N ALA A 265 -1.44 -6.34 -13.53
CA ALA A 265 -0.38 -5.78 -14.36
C ALA A 265 1.05 -6.23 -13.97
N VAL A 266 1.27 -6.69 -12.73
CA VAL A 266 2.54 -7.32 -12.31
C VAL A 266 2.49 -8.86 -12.40
N GLY A 267 1.49 -9.43 -13.08
CA GLY A 267 1.35 -10.88 -13.29
C GLY A 267 0.59 -11.63 -12.19
N ARG A 268 0.13 -10.96 -11.14
CA ARG A 268 -0.57 -11.58 -9.99
C ARG A 268 -2.08 -11.66 -10.21
N SER A 269 -2.48 -12.38 -11.25
CA SER A 269 -3.89 -12.48 -11.66
C SER A 269 -4.77 -13.18 -10.62
N CYS A 270 -4.25 -14.15 -9.88
CA CYS A 270 -5.02 -14.83 -8.83
C CYS A 270 -5.35 -13.91 -7.64
N ASP A 271 -4.42 -13.03 -7.23
CA ASP A 271 -4.70 -12.04 -6.18
C ASP A 271 -5.67 -10.97 -6.66
N ALA A 272 -5.50 -10.52 -7.92
CA ALA A 272 -6.43 -9.59 -8.56
C ALA A 272 -7.86 -10.16 -8.60
N LYS A 273 -8.00 -11.46 -8.90
CA LYS A 273 -9.30 -12.16 -8.92
C LYS A 273 -9.99 -12.09 -7.57
N GLN A 274 -9.29 -12.42 -6.48
CA GLN A 274 -9.86 -12.38 -5.12
C GLN A 274 -10.33 -10.97 -4.72
N LEU A 275 -9.57 -9.94 -5.09
CA LEU A 275 -9.95 -8.55 -4.83
C LEU A 275 -11.17 -8.12 -5.66
N LEU A 276 -11.24 -8.52 -6.93
CA LEU A 276 -12.38 -8.21 -7.81
C LEU A 276 -13.66 -8.93 -7.37
N GLU A 277 -13.56 -10.13 -6.82
CA GLU A 277 -14.71 -10.82 -6.22
C GLU A 277 -15.25 -10.07 -5.00
N LYS A 278 -14.36 -9.58 -4.11
CA LYS A 278 -14.76 -8.69 -3.00
C LYS A 278 -15.36 -7.37 -3.49
N CYS A 279 -14.74 -6.75 -4.50
CA CYS A 279 -15.24 -5.54 -5.13
C CYS A 279 -16.66 -5.70 -5.68
N LEU A 280 -16.90 -6.76 -6.47
CA LEU A 280 -18.19 -7.03 -7.07
C LEU A 280 -19.25 -7.35 -6.03
N ALA A 281 -18.93 -8.11 -4.98
CA ALA A 281 -19.87 -8.38 -3.88
C ALA A 281 -20.35 -7.08 -3.22
N ILE A 282 -19.44 -6.16 -2.90
CA ILE A 282 -19.79 -4.84 -2.33
C ILE A 282 -20.64 -4.02 -3.33
N CYS A 283 -20.26 -3.99 -4.61
CA CYS A 283 -21.02 -3.26 -5.62
C CYS A 283 -22.42 -3.81 -5.86
N GLU A 284 -22.61 -5.13 -5.78
CA GLU A 284 -23.91 -5.79 -5.97
C GLU A 284 -24.86 -5.61 -4.78
N GLU A 285 -24.31 -5.41 -3.58
CA GLU A 285 -25.08 -5.01 -2.41
C GLU A 285 -25.48 -3.53 -2.46
N ALA A 286 -24.56 -2.67 -2.91
CA ALA A 286 -24.75 -1.22 -2.86
C ALA A 286 -25.54 -0.62 -4.03
N PHE A 287 -25.55 -1.25 -5.20
CA PHE A 287 -26.20 -0.72 -6.40
C PHE A 287 -27.23 -1.69 -6.98
N PRO A 288 -28.28 -1.19 -7.67
CA PRO A 288 -29.13 -2.04 -8.49
C PRO A 288 -28.30 -2.85 -9.49
N LYS A 289 -28.72 -4.09 -9.79
CA LYS A 289 -27.98 -5.03 -10.64
C LYS A 289 -27.59 -4.49 -12.03
N ASN A 290 -28.34 -3.50 -12.53
CA ASN A 290 -28.16 -2.87 -13.84
C ASN A 290 -27.48 -1.50 -13.77
N HIS A 291 -26.79 -1.16 -12.68
CA HIS A 291 -26.15 0.14 -12.52
C HIS A 291 -24.85 0.24 -13.35
N ALA A 292 -24.68 1.33 -14.10
CA ALA A 292 -23.55 1.52 -15.02
C ALA A 292 -22.15 1.49 -14.34
N ASN A 293 -22.06 1.89 -13.07
CA ASN A 293 -20.81 1.86 -12.30
C ASN A 293 -20.21 0.46 -12.07
N ILE A 294 -20.96 -0.63 -12.26
CA ILE A 294 -20.42 -1.99 -12.11
C ILE A 294 -19.65 -2.42 -13.38
N ILE A 295 -19.92 -1.82 -14.54
CA ILE A 295 -19.33 -2.20 -15.83
C ILE A 295 -17.79 -2.23 -15.78
N PRO A 296 -17.06 -1.20 -15.28
CA PRO A 296 -15.60 -1.24 -15.24
C PRO A 296 -15.05 -2.41 -14.40
N ASN A 297 -15.71 -2.74 -13.28
CA ASN A 297 -15.29 -3.83 -12.40
C ASN A 297 -15.52 -5.19 -13.06
N LEU A 298 -16.66 -5.37 -13.76
CA LEU A 298 -16.92 -6.57 -14.55
C LEU A 298 -15.89 -6.73 -15.67
N MET A 299 -15.57 -5.66 -16.40
CA MET A 299 -14.55 -5.72 -17.46
C MET A 299 -13.17 -6.11 -16.90
N ASN A 300 -12.77 -5.54 -15.75
CA ASN A 300 -11.50 -5.92 -15.12
C ASN A 300 -11.51 -7.37 -14.66
N TYR A 301 -12.63 -7.86 -14.12
CA TYR A 301 -12.80 -9.27 -13.75
C TYR A 301 -12.75 -10.20 -14.97
N GLY A 302 -13.39 -9.83 -16.08
CA GLY A 302 -13.32 -10.55 -17.35
C GLY A 302 -11.90 -10.68 -17.89
N LYS A 303 -11.10 -9.60 -17.85
CA LYS A 303 -9.67 -9.63 -18.23
C LYS A 303 -8.87 -10.60 -17.36
N VAL A 304 -9.05 -10.54 -16.04
CA VAL A 304 -8.35 -11.41 -15.10
C VAL A 304 -8.78 -12.88 -15.27
N LEU A 305 -10.07 -13.14 -15.53
CA LEU A 305 -10.53 -14.50 -15.82
C LEU A 305 -9.94 -15.04 -17.12
N ARG A 306 -9.84 -14.20 -18.17
CA ARG A 306 -9.18 -14.55 -19.43
C ARG A 306 -7.71 -14.90 -19.22
N SER A 307 -6.96 -14.12 -18.44
CA SER A 307 -5.53 -14.42 -18.17
C SER A 307 -5.33 -15.69 -17.35
N LEU A 308 -6.32 -16.08 -16.55
CA LEU A 308 -6.34 -17.34 -15.81
C LEU A 308 -6.90 -18.53 -16.63
N GLY A 309 -7.24 -18.34 -17.90
CA GLY A 309 -7.78 -19.39 -18.77
C GLY A 309 -9.25 -19.74 -18.53
N ASN A 310 -9.97 -19.01 -17.68
CA ASN A 310 -11.40 -19.23 -17.45
C ASN A 310 -12.24 -18.50 -18.50
N TYR A 311 -12.15 -18.96 -19.75
CA TYR A 311 -12.74 -18.28 -20.91
C TYR A 311 -14.27 -18.21 -20.86
N ARG A 312 -14.93 -19.28 -20.39
CA ARG A 312 -16.39 -19.32 -20.25
C ARG A 312 -16.90 -18.23 -19.30
N LYS A 313 -16.38 -18.20 -18.06
CA LYS A 313 -16.80 -17.20 -17.07
C LYS A 313 -16.40 -15.78 -17.51
N ALA A 314 -15.27 -15.62 -18.17
CA ALA A 314 -14.89 -14.33 -18.74
C ALA A 314 -15.93 -13.83 -19.76
N ARG A 315 -16.42 -14.72 -20.64
CA ARG A 315 -17.44 -14.39 -21.64
C ARG A 315 -18.75 -13.95 -20.98
N GLU A 316 -19.26 -14.72 -20.02
CA GLU A 316 -20.48 -14.41 -19.27
C GLU A 316 -20.42 -13.02 -18.62
N VAL A 317 -19.26 -12.67 -18.05
CA VAL A 317 -19.03 -11.37 -17.40
C VAL A 317 -19.03 -10.22 -18.41
N TYR A 318 -18.47 -10.41 -19.61
CA TYR A 318 -18.52 -9.41 -20.68
C TYR A 318 -19.92 -9.27 -21.29
N GLU A 319 -20.66 -10.37 -21.47
CA GLU A 319 -22.06 -10.35 -21.92
C GLU A 319 -22.93 -9.56 -20.94
N ARG A 320 -22.77 -9.80 -19.63
CA ARG A 320 -23.44 -9.00 -18.60
C ARG A 320 -23.08 -7.51 -18.71
N SER A 321 -21.82 -7.19 -18.98
CA SER A 321 -21.35 -5.80 -19.17
C SER A 321 -22.04 -5.13 -20.37
N ILE A 322 -22.26 -5.86 -21.47
CA ILE A 322 -22.98 -5.38 -22.66
C ILE A 322 -24.44 -5.06 -22.33
N VAL A 323 -25.13 -5.97 -21.64
CA VAL A 323 -26.54 -5.76 -21.24
C VAL A 323 -26.68 -4.51 -20.38
N ILE A 324 -25.82 -4.34 -19.37
CA ILE A 324 -25.86 -3.16 -18.49
C ILE A 324 -25.55 -1.89 -19.29
N HIS A 325 -24.58 -1.93 -20.22
CA HIS A 325 -24.25 -0.78 -21.06
C HIS A 325 -25.46 -0.34 -21.91
N GLN A 326 -26.13 -1.27 -22.57
CA GLN A 326 -27.29 -1.00 -23.42
C GLN A 326 -28.48 -0.40 -22.67
N LEU A 327 -28.64 -0.73 -21.37
CA LEU A 327 -29.70 -0.17 -20.54
C LEU A 327 -29.42 1.27 -20.09
N ASN A 328 -28.16 1.72 -20.07
CA ASN A 328 -27.77 2.99 -19.46
C ASN A 328 -27.26 4.05 -20.46
N PHE A 329 -26.77 3.66 -21.64
CA PHE A 329 -26.15 4.57 -22.62
C PHE A 329 -26.92 4.57 -23.95
N LYS A 330 -27.06 5.76 -24.58
CA LYS A 330 -27.61 5.87 -25.93
C LYS A 330 -26.64 5.33 -26.99
N THR A 331 -27.15 5.06 -28.19
CA THR A 331 -26.33 4.72 -29.36
C THR A 331 -25.20 5.74 -29.53
N ASN A 332 -23.95 5.26 -29.59
CA ASN A 332 -22.68 6.01 -29.67
C ASN A 332 -22.08 6.55 -28.36
N GLN A 333 -22.77 6.51 -27.21
CA GLN A 333 -22.16 6.86 -25.92
C GLN A 333 -21.27 5.70 -25.42
N LYS A 334 -20.02 6.02 -25.06
CA LYS A 334 -19.00 5.03 -24.67
C LYS A 334 -18.93 3.84 -25.64
N ALA A 335 -19.00 4.13 -26.95
CA ALA A 335 -19.01 3.11 -28.00
C ALA A 335 -17.78 2.20 -27.91
N ASP A 336 -16.60 2.77 -27.68
CA ASP A 336 -15.34 2.02 -27.49
C ASP A 336 -15.44 0.94 -26.39
N GLN A 337 -16.11 1.25 -25.28
CA GLN A 337 -16.26 0.32 -24.16
C GLN A 337 -17.17 -0.86 -24.56
N LEU A 338 -18.28 -0.55 -25.23
CA LEU A 338 -19.25 -1.54 -25.70
C LEU A 338 -18.64 -2.43 -26.80
N GLU A 339 -17.95 -1.83 -27.76
CA GLU A 339 -17.28 -2.54 -28.85
C GLU A 339 -16.18 -3.46 -28.32
N LYS A 340 -15.39 -2.99 -27.34
CA LYS A 340 -14.40 -3.83 -26.66
C LYS A 340 -15.04 -5.04 -25.99
N CYS A 341 -16.16 -4.88 -25.28
CA CYS A 341 -16.84 -6.03 -24.68
C CYS A 341 -17.34 -7.01 -25.75
N ARG A 342 -17.88 -6.51 -26.88
CA ARG A 342 -18.34 -7.35 -28.00
C ARG A 342 -17.19 -8.10 -28.66
N SER A 343 -16.02 -7.47 -28.84
CA SER A 343 -14.85 -8.13 -29.40
C SER A 343 -14.34 -9.23 -28.48
N GLU A 344 -14.26 -8.97 -27.17
CA GLU A 344 -13.86 -9.96 -26.17
C GLU A 344 -14.82 -11.16 -26.15
N VAL A 345 -16.14 -10.95 -26.22
CA VAL A 345 -17.11 -12.05 -26.30
C VAL A 345 -16.88 -12.92 -27.54
N LYS A 346 -16.64 -12.30 -28.70
CA LYS A 346 -16.38 -13.02 -29.96
C LYS A 346 -15.08 -13.84 -29.88
N GLU A 347 -14.00 -13.25 -29.37
CA GLU A 347 -12.72 -13.95 -29.21
C GLU A 347 -12.80 -15.09 -28.19
N LEU A 348 -13.44 -14.85 -27.04
CA LEU A 348 -13.57 -15.86 -25.98
C LEU A 348 -14.42 -17.05 -26.43
N ALA A 349 -15.42 -16.84 -27.29
CA ALA A 349 -16.19 -17.94 -27.88
C ALA A 349 -15.32 -18.83 -28.79
N GLN A 350 -14.35 -18.25 -29.51
CA GLN A 350 -13.39 -19.01 -30.32
C GLN A 350 -12.41 -19.77 -29.42
N LEU A 351 -11.87 -19.12 -28.38
CA LEU A 351 -10.94 -19.74 -27.43
C LEU A 351 -11.58 -20.88 -26.64
N GLU A 352 -12.84 -20.74 -26.21
CA GLU A 352 -13.59 -21.82 -25.55
C GLU A 352 -13.75 -23.05 -26.45
N ALA A 353 -13.93 -22.84 -27.77
CA ALA A 353 -14.04 -23.94 -28.73
C ALA A 353 -12.70 -24.65 -29.02
N MET A 354 -11.57 -23.97 -28.76
CA MET A 354 -10.22 -24.49 -29.01
C MET A 354 -9.55 -25.09 -27.78
N SER A 355 -10.05 -24.83 -26.57
CA SER A 355 -9.40 -25.28 -25.33
C SER A 355 -9.62 -26.77 -25.07
N GLY A 356 -8.59 -27.58 -25.34
CA GLY A 356 -8.29 -28.85 -24.64
C GLY A 356 -7.46 -28.58 -23.36
N GLU A 357 -7.33 -29.59 -22.49
CA GLU A 357 -6.94 -29.51 -21.05
C GLU A 357 -5.56 -28.91 -20.67
N ASP A 358 -4.77 -28.34 -21.60
CA ASP A 358 -3.46 -27.77 -21.26
C ASP A 358 -3.58 -26.31 -20.77
N THR A 359 -3.85 -26.14 -19.48
CA THR A 359 -3.82 -24.84 -18.81
C THR A 359 -2.37 -24.34 -18.61
N PRO A 360 -2.01 -23.10 -19.02
CA PRO A 360 -0.68 -22.55 -18.82
C PRO A 360 -0.29 -22.42 -17.34
N ASP A 361 1.01 -22.45 -17.01
CA ASP A 361 1.53 -22.26 -15.64
C ASP A 361 1.06 -20.94 -14.96
N ILE A 362 0.67 -19.93 -15.74
CA ILE A 362 0.07 -18.67 -15.25
C ILE A 362 -1.23 -18.94 -14.47
N ALA A 363 -1.98 -20.00 -14.83
CA ALA A 363 -3.17 -20.43 -14.11
C ALA A 363 -2.86 -21.00 -12.72
N ARG A 364 -1.62 -21.43 -12.45
CA ARG A 364 -1.19 -21.94 -11.13
C ARG A 364 -0.86 -20.81 -10.14
N GLY A 365 -0.89 -19.54 -10.57
CA GLY A 365 -0.69 -18.37 -9.71
C GLY A 365 0.75 -18.15 -9.23
N VAL A 366 1.72 -18.91 -9.75
CA VAL A 366 3.12 -18.85 -9.29
C VAL A 366 3.85 -17.71 -9.99
N MET A 367 4.47 -16.82 -9.21
CA MET A 367 5.26 -15.71 -9.73
C MET A 367 6.48 -16.19 -10.55
N PRO A 368 6.80 -15.54 -11.68
CA PRO A 368 8.06 -15.77 -12.36
C PRO A 368 9.23 -15.25 -11.52
N ILE A 369 10.42 -15.81 -11.73
CA ILE A 369 11.64 -15.29 -11.09
C ILE A 369 12.17 -14.14 -11.95
N PRO A 370 12.50 -12.98 -11.35
CA PRO A 370 13.07 -11.86 -12.09
C PRO A 370 14.38 -12.28 -12.77
N PRO A 371 14.61 -11.89 -14.05
CA PRO A 371 15.89 -12.15 -14.69
C PRO A 371 17.01 -11.36 -14.01
N VAL A 372 18.19 -11.98 -13.89
CA VAL A 372 19.39 -11.32 -13.36
C VAL A 372 20.03 -10.48 -14.46
N ASN A 373 20.07 -9.15 -14.29
CA ASN A 373 20.81 -8.28 -15.19
C ASN A 373 22.18 -7.90 -14.59
N MET A 374 23.24 -8.54 -15.08
CA MET A 374 24.61 -8.33 -14.59
C MET A 374 25.24 -7.00 -15.06
N GLU A 375 24.73 -6.38 -16.14
CA GLU A 375 25.28 -5.12 -16.67
C GLU A 375 25.13 -3.95 -15.69
N LEU A 376 24.16 -4.09 -14.78
CA LEU A 376 23.78 -3.09 -13.79
C LEU A 376 24.63 -3.16 -12.51
N GLY A 377 25.57 -4.12 -12.39
CA GLY A 377 26.45 -4.26 -11.21
C GLY A 377 25.75 -4.64 -9.90
N SER A 378 24.46 -4.99 -9.96
CA SER A 378 23.66 -5.36 -8.79
C SER A 378 24.05 -6.74 -8.26
N THR A 379 24.09 -6.90 -6.94
CA THR A 379 24.37 -8.19 -6.31
C THR A 379 23.10 -9.03 -6.20
N PRO A 380 23.01 -10.22 -6.84
CA PRO A 380 21.86 -11.11 -6.70
C PRO A 380 21.85 -11.77 -5.33
N ILE A 381 20.73 -11.69 -4.61
CA ILE A 381 20.61 -12.26 -3.25
C ILE A 381 19.42 -13.21 -3.11
N ILE A 382 19.59 -14.22 -2.27
CA ILE A 382 18.51 -15.02 -1.69
C ILE A 382 18.50 -14.76 -0.19
N VAL A 383 17.34 -14.44 0.39
CA VAL A 383 17.20 -14.07 1.80
C VAL A 383 16.45 -15.16 2.56
N LEU A 384 17.03 -15.65 3.65
CA LEU A 384 16.38 -16.53 4.64
C LEU A 384 16.10 -15.72 5.91
N THR A 385 14.83 -15.61 6.31
CA THR A 385 14.35 -14.66 7.33
C THR A 385 13.21 -15.26 8.16
N ASP A 386 12.98 -14.76 9.38
CA ASP A 386 11.87 -15.17 10.24
C ASP A 386 10.94 -13.99 10.60
N VAL A 387 10.70 -13.10 9.63
CA VAL A 387 9.79 -11.94 9.70
C VAL A 387 8.57 -12.18 10.58
N GLY A 388 8.29 -11.25 11.48
CA GLY A 388 7.11 -11.27 12.34
C GLY A 388 7.37 -11.71 13.77
N ARG A 389 8.58 -12.24 14.05
CA ARG A 389 9.02 -12.52 15.42
C ARG A 389 9.32 -11.22 16.15
N ASP A 390 10.17 -10.41 15.55
CA ASP A 390 10.45 -9.03 15.94
C ASP A 390 10.58 -8.17 14.67
N VAL A 391 10.91 -6.91 14.86
CA VAL A 391 10.89 -5.89 13.81
C VAL A 391 12.18 -5.84 13.01
N ASP A 392 13.24 -6.54 13.41
CA ASP A 392 14.58 -6.45 12.80
C ASP A 392 14.55 -6.93 11.34
N ASP A 393 13.88 -8.05 11.06
CA ASP A 393 13.69 -8.53 9.69
C ASP A 393 12.89 -7.53 8.83
N GLU A 394 11.84 -6.88 9.39
CA GLU A 394 11.08 -5.87 8.63
C GLU A 394 11.92 -4.64 8.34
N TYR A 395 12.82 -4.22 9.24
CA TYR A 395 13.80 -3.18 8.93
C TYR A 395 14.76 -3.61 7.82
N ALA A 396 15.16 -4.90 7.79
CA ALA A 396 15.95 -5.44 6.69
C ALA A 396 15.15 -5.39 5.36
N LEU A 397 13.84 -5.68 5.38
CA LEU A 397 12.99 -5.51 4.20
C LEU A 397 12.81 -4.05 3.77
N ILE A 398 12.65 -3.12 4.72
CA ILE A 398 12.62 -1.67 4.42
C ILE A 398 13.93 -1.28 3.75
N LEU A 399 15.07 -1.72 4.29
CA LEU A 399 16.39 -1.47 3.71
C LEU A 399 16.50 -2.06 2.30
N LEU A 400 16.06 -3.30 2.10
CA LEU A 400 16.04 -3.97 0.80
C LEU A 400 15.29 -3.15 -0.25
N GLY A 401 14.18 -2.49 0.13
CA GLY A 401 13.44 -1.58 -0.75
C GLY A 401 14.28 -0.43 -1.28
N ALA A 402 15.08 0.23 -0.42
CA ALA A 402 16.00 1.28 -0.85
C ALA A 402 17.12 0.72 -1.73
N LEU A 403 17.74 -0.38 -1.31
CA LEU A 403 18.89 -0.97 -2.00
C LEU A 403 18.53 -1.52 -3.38
N THR A 404 17.32 -2.07 -3.54
CA THR A 404 16.79 -2.52 -4.84
C THR A 404 16.53 -1.33 -5.77
N ARG A 405 15.93 -0.24 -5.26
CA ARG A 405 15.69 0.98 -6.06
C ARG A 405 16.97 1.70 -6.46
N MET A 406 18.01 1.60 -5.64
CA MET A 406 19.37 2.06 -5.96
C MET A 406 20.13 1.09 -6.85
N ASN A 407 19.52 -0.04 -7.23
CA ASN A 407 20.09 -1.08 -8.07
C ASN A 407 21.37 -1.72 -7.47
N LEU A 408 21.50 -1.70 -6.14
CA LEU A 408 22.63 -2.31 -5.42
C LEU A 408 22.40 -3.80 -5.13
N LEU A 409 21.15 -4.19 -4.83
CA LEU A 409 20.76 -5.58 -4.59
C LEU A 409 19.63 -6.01 -5.52
N THR A 410 19.68 -7.25 -5.99
CA THR A 410 18.62 -7.89 -6.77
C THR A 410 18.08 -9.09 -5.99
N PRO A 411 16.96 -8.94 -5.25
CA PRO A 411 16.38 -10.05 -4.49
C PRO A 411 15.70 -11.07 -5.41
N LEU A 412 16.29 -12.27 -5.52
CA LEU A 412 15.79 -13.37 -6.34
C LEU A 412 14.70 -14.17 -5.63
N ALA A 413 14.83 -14.33 -4.31
CA ALA A 413 13.90 -15.06 -3.47
C ALA A 413 14.01 -14.61 -2.01
N ILE A 414 12.88 -14.57 -1.32
CA ILE A 414 12.80 -14.47 0.14
C ILE A 414 12.10 -15.71 0.68
N VAL A 415 12.76 -16.48 1.52
CA VAL A 415 12.19 -17.67 2.18
C VAL A 415 12.02 -17.38 3.66
N THR A 416 10.79 -17.57 4.12
CA THR A 416 10.45 -17.38 5.52
C THR A 416 10.55 -18.70 6.28
N THR A 417 11.34 -18.73 7.34
CA THR A 417 11.58 -19.92 8.18
C THR A 417 10.98 -19.75 9.58
N LEU A 418 11.07 -20.78 10.41
CA LEU A 418 10.46 -20.91 11.73
C LEU A 418 8.93 -20.94 11.74
N SER A 419 8.35 -21.80 12.58
CA SER A 419 6.90 -21.93 12.72
C SER A 419 6.26 -20.66 13.31
N PRO A 420 5.09 -20.19 12.82
CA PRO A 420 4.34 -20.65 11.65
C PRO A 420 4.80 -19.97 10.35
N ALA A 421 5.62 -20.67 9.55
CA ALA A 421 6.28 -20.10 8.37
C ALA A 421 5.30 -19.51 7.34
N ARG A 422 4.10 -20.06 7.19
CA ARG A 422 3.08 -19.51 6.29
C ARG A 422 2.64 -18.10 6.69
N GLN A 423 2.42 -17.86 7.98
CA GLN A 423 1.96 -16.55 8.46
C GLN A 423 3.08 -15.52 8.31
N ARG A 424 4.33 -15.93 8.52
CA ARG A 424 5.52 -15.12 8.21
C ARG A 424 5.57 -14.77 6.73
N ALA A 425 5.38 -15.74 5.83
CA ALA A 425 5.31 -15.50 4.38
C ALA A 425 4.22 -14.49 3.99
N ASN A 426 3.04 -14.55 4.62
CA ASN A 426 1.95 -13.59 4.39
C ASN A 426 2.32 -12.18 4.84
N LEU A 427 3.00 -12.05 5.99
CA LEU A 427 3.51 -10.78 6.49
C LEU A 427 4.59 -10.23 5.55
N THR A 428 5.62 -11.02 5.23
CA THR A 428 6.69 -10.68 4.28
C THR A 428 6.12 -10.21 2.94
N ARG A 429 5.15 -10.94 2.39
CA ARG A 429 4.50 -10.56 1.12
C ARG A 429 3.78 -9.21 1.23
N GLY A 430 3.06 -8.99 2.33
CA GLY A 430 2.42 -7.71 2.63
C GLY A 430 3.43 -6.56 2.75
N SER A 431 4.53 -6.75 3.47
CA SER A 431 5.59 -5.75 3.64
C SER A 431 6.24 -5.41 2.30
N LEU A 432 6.60 -6.42 1.50
CA LEU A 432 7.20 -6.21 0.18
C LEU A 432 6.23 -5.49 -0.78
N ASP A 433 4.95 -5.82 -0.77
CA ASP A 433 3.95 -5.10 -1.59
C ASP A 433 3.86 -3.62 -1.19
N ALA A 434 3.81 -3.34 0.12
CA ALA A 434 3.78 -1.99 0.65
C ALA A 434 5.05 -1.21 0.31
N LEU A 435 6.21 -1.87 0.19
CA LEU A 435 7.49 -1.25 -0.16
C LEU A 435 7.70 -1.12 -1.68
N GLY A 436 6.76 -1.57 -2.50
CA GLY A 436 6.84 -1.55 -3.97
C GLY A 436 7.76 -2.62 -4.56
N LEU A 437 7.98 -3.72 -3.82
CA LEU A 437 8.75 -4.90 -4.23
C LEU A 437 7.79 -6.05 -4.61
N ALA A 438 6.71 -5.71 -5.32
CA ALA A 438 5.62 -6.63 -5.59
C ALA A 438 6.03 -7.87 -6.40
N LYS A 439 7.11 -7.79 -7.20
CA LYS A 439 7.64 -8.89 -8.02
C LYS A 439 8.62 -9.83 -7.32
N VAL A 440 9.12 -9.47 -6.13
CA VAL A 440 10.11 -10.29 -5.41
C VAL A 440 9.45 -11.58 -4.90
N PRO A 441 9.84 -12.79 -5.33
CA PRO A 441 9.17 -14.01 -4.91
C PRO A 441 9.32 -14.30 -3.40
N VAL A 442 8.25 -14.83 -2.79
CA VAL A 442 8.25 -15.26 -1.37
C VAL A 442 7.89 -16.74 -1.28
N GLY A 443 8.64 -17.48 -0.47
CA GLY A 443 8.40 -18.91 -0.22
C GLY A 443 8.28 -19.28 1.24
N VAL A 444 7.51 -20.34 1.52
CA VAL A 444 7.36 -20.94 2.85
C VAL A 444 8.50 -21.94 3.07
N GLY A 445 9.38 -21.66 4.04
CA GLY A 445 10.48 -22.52 4.44
C GLY A 445 10.10 -23.54 5.51
N GLY A 446 11.12 -24.14 6.12
CA GLY A 446 10.99 -25.11 7.20
C GLY A 446 10.36 -24.53 8.47
N SER A 447 9.63 -25.38 9.20
CA SER A 447 8.97 -25.00 10.46
C SER A 447 9.87 -25.15 11.70
N GLY A 448 11.20 -25.23 11.54
CA GLY A 448 12.14 -25.50 12.64
C GLY A 448 12.15 -24.46 13.76
N GLY A 449 12.93 -24.71 14.82
CA GLY A 449 13.07 -23.85 16.00
C GLY A 449 13.43 -24.62 17.27
N LEU A 450 13.93 -23.91 18.28
CA LEU A 450 14.38 -24.47 19.58
C LEU A 450 13.30 -25.25 20.35
N ASP A 451 12.03 -24.95 20.11
CA ASP A 451 10.88 -25.50 20.85
C ASP A 451 9.99 -26.34 19.92
N GLY A 452 10.23 -27.64 19.87
CA GLY A 452 9.59 -28.61 18.96
C GLY A 452 8.10 -28.36 18.68
N ASN A 453 7.80 -27.93 17.44
CA ASN A 453 6.47 -27.74 16.87
C ASN A 453 5.52 -26.73 17.54
N THR A 454 5.95 -25.92 18.53
CA THR A 454 5.07 -24.86 19.06
C THR A 454 5.11 -23.65 18.13
N PRO A 455 3.97 -23.19 17.54
CA PRO A 455 3.95 -22.00 16.71
C PRO A 455 4.41 -20.77 17.52
N LEU A 456 5.40 -20.05 17.03
CA LEU A 456 5.82 -18.79 17.62
C LEU A 456 4.83 -17.67 17.23
N GLU A 457 4.73 -16.65 18.07
CA GLU A 457 3.89 -15.49 17.78
C GLU A 457 4.40 -14.75 16.53
N VAL A 458 3.45 -14.25 15.73
CA VAL A 458 3.68 -13.34 14.60
C VAL A 458 2.87 -12.08 14.91
N TYR A 459 3.51 -10.93 15.06
CA TYR A 459 2.76 -9.71 15.37
C TYR A 459 1.82 -9.32 14.22
N GLU A 460 0.72 -8.67 14.60
CA GLU A 460 -0.28 -8.22 13.63
C GLU A 460 0.23 -7.02 12.82
N ALA A 461 -0.09 -7.03 11.52
CA ALA A 461 0.12 -5.91 10.63
C ALA A 461 -1.03 -5.83 9.61
N GLN A 462 -1.59 -4.64 9.40
CA GLN A 462 -2.75 -4.43 8.52
C GLN A 462 -2.47 -4.80 7.05
N TYR A 463 -1.21 -4.72 6.62
CA TYR A 463 -0.79 -5.10 5.27
C TYR A 463 -0.56 -6.61 5.09
N SER A 464 -0.45 -7.38 6.17
CA SER A 464 -0.32 -8.83 6.12
C SER A 464 -1.55 -9.45 5.48
N ARG A 465 -1.36 -10.33 4.49
CA ARG A 465 -2.46 -10.91 3.71
C ARG A 465 -2.10 -12.27 3.16
N SER A 466 -3.09 -13.15 3.08
CA SER A 466 -2.97 -14.37 2.28
C SER A 466 -2.72 -14.01 0.82
N CYS A 467 -1.73 -14.64 0.20
CA CYS A 467 -1.44 -14.48 -1.22
C CYS A 467 -1.42 -15.83 -1.92
N SER A 468 -2.02 -15.90 -3.09
CA SER A 468 -1.91 -17.07 -3.98
C SER A 468 -0.53 -17.18 -4.65
N CYS A 469 0.20 -16.06 -4.67
CA CYS A 469 1.52 -15.92 -5.28
C CYS A 469 2.69 -16.48 -4.45
N ILE A 470 2.44 -16.86 -3.19
CA ILE A 470 3.46 -17.38 -2.29
C ILE A 470 3.79 -18.83 -2.68
N PHE A 471 5.07 -19.13 -2.80
CA PHE A 471 5.53 -20.48 -3.06
C PHE A 471 5.33 -21.37 -1.83
N GLU A 472 4.68 -22.51 -2.03
CA GLU A 472 4.46 -23.53 -1.00
C GLU A 472 5.76 -24.17 -0.50
N SER A 473 6.80 -24.20 -1.34
CA SER A 473 8.11 -24.74 -1.00
C SER A 473 9.19 -23.68 -1.24
N GLY A 474 9.77 -23.19 -0.14
CA GLY A 474 10.91 -22.28 -0.15
C GLY A 474 12.13 -22.90 -0.82
N ILE A 475 12.36 -24.22 -0.65
CA ILE A 475 13.45 -24.94 -1.32
C ILE A 475 13.28 -24.88 -2.84
N ASN A 476 12.09 -25.19 -3.36
CA ASN A 476 11.84 -25.13 -4.81
C ASN A 476 12.00 -23.71 -5.35
N LEU A 477 11.60 -22.70 -4.58
CA LEU A 477 11.83 -21.30 -4.95
C LEU A 477 13.33 -20.98 -5.04
N MET A 478 14.12 -21.38 -4.04
CA MET A 478 15.57 -21.17 -4.05
C MET A 478 16.26 -21.89 -5.21
N VAL A 479 15.88 -23.13 -5.50
CA VAL A 479 16.42 -23.90 -6.63
C VAL A 479 16.17 -23.15 -7.94
N ARG A 480 14.93 -22.74 -8.20
CA ARG A 480 14.60 -21.97 -9.40
C ARG A 480 15.36 -20.63 -9.45
N ALA A 481 15.55 -19.97 -8.31
CA ALA A 481 16.30 -18.72 -8.23
C ALA A 481 17.78 -18.93 -8.61
N LEU A 482 18.41 -19.98 -8.08
CA LEU A 482 19.78 -20.35 -8.41
C LEU A 482 19.93 -20.76 -9.89
N GLU A 483 18.98 -21.52 -10.44
CA GLU A 483 18.97 -21.92 -11.86
C GLU A 483 18.89 -20.71 -12.80
N SER A 484 18.16 -19.66 -12.40
CA SER A 484 18.01 -18.42 -13.17
C SER A 484 19.23 -17.50 -13.12
N ALA A 485 20.12 -17.69 -12.14
CA ALA A 485 21.25 -16.81 -11.92
C ALA A 485 22.52 -17.32 -12.64
N PRO A 486 23.44 -16.43 -13.06
CA PRO A 486 24.75 -16.84 -13.54
C PRO A 486 25.58 -17.53 -12.45
N ASP A 487 26.54 -18.35 -12.87
CA ASP A 487 27.42 -19.09 -11.96
C ASP A 487 28.25 -18.14 -11.09
N ASN A 488 28.42 -18.53 -9.81
CA ASN A 488 29.24 -17.81 -8.84
C ASN A 488 28.86 -16.32 -8.68
N THR A 489 27.56 -16.01 -8.71
CA THR A 489 27.07 -14.63 -8.53
C THR A 489 26.19 -14.43 -7.30
N VAL A 490 25.47 -15.47 -6.86
CA VAL A 490 24.42 -15.32 -5.84
C VAL A 490 25.02 -15.26 -4.45
N GLN A 491 24.61 -14.28 -3.65
CA GLN A 491 24.86 -14.30 -2.21
C GLN A 491 23.67 -14.89 -1.46
N LEU A 492 23.92 -15.82 -0.54
CA LEU A 492 22.89 -16.33 0.36
C LEU A 492 22.96 -15.58 1.69
N LEU A 493 21.94 -14.74 1.95
CA LEU A 493 21.81 -13.97 3.19
C LEU A 493 20.94 -14.74 4.19
N CYS A 494 21.55 -15.21 5.27
CA CYS A 494 20.90 -15.93 6.35
C CYS A 494 20.77 -15.00 7.57
N ILE A 495 19.58 -14.40 7.73
CA ILE A 495 19.21 -13.58 8.88
C ILE A 495 18.28 -14.31 9.86
N ALA A 496 18.06 -15.61 9.63
CA ALA A 496 17.29 -16.50 10.49
C ALA A 496 18.02 -17.85 10.67
N SER A 497 17.29 -18.89 11.11
CA SER A 497 17.81 -20.26 11.19
C SER A 497 18.44 -20.74 9.88
N LEU A 498 19.54 -21.49 10.01
CA LEU A 498 20.29 -22.08 8.89
C LEU A 498 19.69 -23.41 8.37
N GLN A 499 18.49 -23.80 8.84
CA GLN A 499 17.85 -25.07 8.48
C GLN A 499 17.56 -25.19 6.98
N ASP A 500 16.96 -24.17 6.38
CA ASP A 500 16.61 -24.18 4.95
C ASP A 500 17.87 -24.10 4.07
N ALA A 501 18.90 -23.37 4.50
CA ALA A 501 20.21 -23.38 3.84
C ALA A 501 20.84 -24.78 3.85
N ALA A 502 20.84 -25.46 5.01
CA ALA A 502 21.35 -26.82 5.12
C ALA A 502 20.56 -27.80 4.24
N THR A 503 19.24 -27.65 4.20
CA THR A 503 18.36 -28.49 3.37
C THR A 503 18.63 -28.30 1.89
N LEU A 504 18.77 -27.06 1.44
CA LEU A 504 19.15 -26.72 0.06
C LEU A 504 20.50 -27.35 -0.31
N ILE A 505 21.52 -27.20 0.54
CA ILE A 505 22.85 -27.76 0.29
C ILE A 505 22.81 -29.28 0.18
N ARG A 506 22.10 -29.97 1.11
CA ARG A 506 22.00 -31.44 1.10
C ARG A 506 21.26 -31.97 -0.13
N GLY A 507 20.22 -31.28 -0.58
CA GLY A 507 19.43 -31.68 -1.74
C GLY A 507 20.03 -31.30 -3.09
N HIS A 508 20.81 -30.21 -3.15
CA HIS A 508 21.22 -29.55 -4.39
C HIS A 508 22.69 -29.06 -4.37
N ASP A 509 23.60 -29.83 -3.76
CA ASP A 509 25.04 -29.53 -3.60
C ASP A 509 25.69 -28.95 -4.87
N LYS A 510 25.54 -29.64 -6.02
CA LYS A 510 26.15 -29.21 -7.29
C LYS A 510 25.67 -27.83 -7.73
N LEU A 511 24.36 -27.59 -7.64
CA LEU A 511 23.76 -26.30 -8.00
C LEU A 511 24.22 -25.21 -7.03
N PHE A 512 24.23 -25.52 -5.73
CA PHE A 512 24.70 -24.59 -4.70
C PHE A 512 26.15 -24.16 -4.96
N ARG A 513 27.07 -25.11 -5.17
CA ARG A 513 28.49 -24.84 -5.45
C ARG A 513 28.69 -24.05 -6.74
N ALA A 514 27.90 -24.32 -7.76
CA ALA A 514 28.02 -23.63 -9.05
C ALA A 514 27.54 -22.18 -8.96
N LYS A 515 26.48 -21.91 -8.18
CA LYS A 515 25.76 -20.62 -8.23
C LYS A 515 26.07 -19.68 -7.08
N VAL A 516 26.34 -20.20 -5.88
CA VAL A 516 26.51 -19.39 -4.67
C VAL A 516 27.95 -18.91 -4.53
N LYS A 517 28.12 -17.58 -4.51
CA LYS A 517 29.41 -16.88 -4.38
C LYS A 517 29.87 -16.74 -2.93
N GLU A 518 28.95 -16.43 -2.03
CA GLU A 518 29.25 -16.15 -0.62
C GLU A 518 28.00 -16.38 0.24
N VAL A 519 28.20 -16.84 1.48
CA VAL A 519 27.12 -16.99 2.47
C VAL A 519 27.32 -15.97 3.59
N LEU A 520 26.33 -15.10 3.78
CA LEU A 520 26.32 -14.11 4.87
C LEU A 520 25.40 -14.61 5.99
N ILE A 521 25.87 -14.54 7.23
CA ILE A 521 25.19 -15.14 8.38
C ILE A 521 25.10 -14.09 9.50
N MET A 522 23.87 -13.70 9.87
CA MET A 522 23.63 -13.09 11.18
C MET A 522 23.64 -14.23 12.19
N GLY A 523 24.66 -14.26 13.04
CA GLY A 523 24.83 -15.34 14.00
C GLY A 523 26.01 -15.08 14.92
N GLY A 524 26.93 -16.03 14.97
CA GLY A 524 28.14 -15.92 15.77
C GLY A 524 29.09 -17.08 15.50
N ALA A 525 30.34 -16.87 15.87
CA ALA A 525 31.41 -17.85 15.71
C ALA A 525 32.14 -18.03 17.04
N LYS A 526 32.66 -19.24 17.28
CA LYS A 526 33.49 -19.49 18.46
C LYS A 526 34.81 -18.75 18.36
N ILE A 527 35.11 -17.99 19.40
CA ILE A 527 36.31 -17.16 19.53
C ILE A 527 37.02 -17.59 20.82
N PRO A 528 38.37 -17.71 20.84
CA PRO A 528 39.30 -17.43 19.75
C PRO A 528 39.29 -18.50 18.64
N PHE A 529 39.61 -18.08 17.40
CA PHE A 529 39.50 -18.93 16.20
C PHE A 529 40.50 -20.09 16.14
N ASN A 530 41.57 -20.05 16.94
CA ASN A 530 42.67 -21.02 16.92
C ASN A 530 42.36 -22.34 17.66
N THR A 531 41.10 -22.58 18.02
CA THR A 531 40.67 -23.73 18.82
C THR A 531 40.26 -24.94 17.99
N SER A 532 40.14 -24.78 16.66
CA SER A 532 39.67 -25.80 15.73
C SER A 532 40.28 -25.56 14.33
N GLU A 533 40.35 -26.62 13.51
CA GLU A 533 40.71 -26.54 12.09
C GLU A 533 39.67 -25.75 11.27
N PHE A 534 38.42 -25.77 11.71
CA PHE A 534 37.30 -25.07 11.08
C PHE A 534 36.70 -24.03 12.02
N LEU A 535 36.21 -22.93 11.44
CA LEU A 535 35.38 -21.95 12.12
C LEU A 535 34.05 -22.61 12.51
N GLU A 536 33.74 -22.62 13.80
CA GLU A 536 32.53 -23.22 14.35
C GLU A 536 31.50 -22.16 14.77
N PRO A 537 30.19 -22.42 14.59
CA PRO A 537 29.15 -21.54 15.11
C PRO A 537 29.13 -21.54 16.64
N ASP A 538 28.81 -20.39 17.23
CA ASP A 538 28.57 -20.24 18.66
C ASP A 538 27.09 -20.49 19.03
N THR A 539 26.71 -20.14 20.26
CA THR A 539 25.32 -20.24 20.76
C THR A 539 24.47 -19.01 20.44
N ALA A 540 24.79 -18.22 19.41
CA ALA A 540 23.94 -17.13 18.95
C ALA A 540 22.55 -17.63 18.56
N TYR A 541 21.55 -16.74 18.61
CA TYR A 541 20.14 -17.12 18.49
C TYR A 541 19.83 -17.93 17.21
N ASN A 542 20.21 -17.41 16.03
CA ASN A 542 19.98 -18.06 14.74
C ASN A 542 20.71 -19.41 14.60
N ASN A 543 21.94 -19.49 15.09
CA ASN A 543 22.70 -20.75 15.15
C ASN A 543 22.00 -21.77 16.06
N ASN A 544 21.52 -21.33 17.22
CA ASN A 544 20.95 -22.21 18.23
C ASN A 544 19.55 -22.70 17.85
N CYS A 545 18.82 -22.00 16.97
CA CYS A 545 17.54 -22.47 16.40
C CYS A 545 17.64 -23.90 15.84
N ASP A 546 18.74 -24.20 15.16
CA ASP A 546 19.11 -25.54 14.72
C ASP A 546 20.64 -25.62 14.63
N MET A 547 21.27 -25.97 15.76
CA MET A 547 22.72 -26.06 15.88
C MET A 547 23.31 -27.14 14.94
N VAL A 548 22.55 -28.19 14.61
CA VAL A 548 23.01 -29.27 13.72
C VAL A 548 23.14 -28.72 12.30
N SER A 549 22.12 -28.01 11.83
CA SER A 549 22.16 -27.33 10.54
C SER A 549 23.19 -26.20 10.51
N ALA A 550 23.33 -25.41 11.58
CA ALA A 550 24.35 -24.38 11.67
C ALA A 550 25.77 -24.94 11.52
N ARG A 551 26.12 -25.97 12.30
CA ARG A 551 27.44 -26.63 12.20
C ARG A 551 27.69 -27.19 10.81
N PHE A 552 26.67 -27.80 10.21
CA PHE A 552 26.74 -28.33 8.86
C PHE A 552 27.03 -27.23 7.83
N VAL A 553 26.30 -26.11 7.84
CA VAL A 553 26.47 -25.02 6.87
C VAL A 553 27.85 -24.38 7.01
N TYR A 554 28.28 -24.05 8.23
CA TYR A 554 29.60 -23.48 8.49
C TYR A 554 30.71 -24.39 7.96
N ARG A 555 30.65 -25.68 8.30
CA ARG A 555 31.65 -26.66 7.88
C ARG A 555 31.66 -26.88 6.38
N TYR A 556 30.49 -27.10 5.79
CA TYR A 556 30.36 -27.36 4.36
C TYR A 556 30.90 -26.20 3.51
N CYS A 557 30.59 -24.95 3.86
CA CYS A 557 31.07 -23.81 3.08
C CYS A 557 32.61 -23.72 3.09
N GLN A 558 33.23 -23.98 4.24
CA GLN A 558 34.69 -24.03 4.38
C GLN A 558 35.32 -25.18 3.56
N GLU A 559 34.76 -26.38 3.64
CA GLU A 559 35.22 -27.55 2.87
C GLU A 559 35.00 -27.37 1.35
N ALA A 560 33.92 -26.68 0.95
CA ALA A 560 33.58 -26.40 -0.44
C ALA A 560 34.31 -25.20 -1.05
N GLY A 561 35.07 -24.44 -0.25
CA GLY A 561 35.75 -23.22 -0.69
C GLY A 561 34.80 -22.05 -0.99
N ILE A 562 33.62 -22.03 -0.35
CA ILE A 562 32.62 -20.96 -0.48
C ILE A 562 32.82 -19.99 0.71
N PRO A 563 33.24 -18.74 0.47
CA PRO A 563 33.46 -17.76 1.53
C PRO A 563 32.21 -17.55 2.40
N THR A 564 32.45 -17.30 3.69
CA THR A 564 31.40 -16.93 4.64
C THR A 564 31.73 -15.61 5.31
N LEU A 565 30.71 -14.77 5.54
CA LEU A 565 30.82 -13.61 6.42
C LEU A 565 29.82 -13.75 7.57
N THR A 566 30.32 -13.89 8.79
CA THR A 566 29.49 -13.94 10.01
C THR A 566 29.46 -12.57 10.68
N LEU A 567 28.27 -12.00 10.83
CA LEU A 567 28.04 -10.82 11.64
C LEU A 567 27.55 -11.26 13.02
N THR A 568 28.29 -10.90 14.07
CA THR A 568 27.88 -11.23 15.44
C THR A 568 27.04 -10.14 16.08
N ARG A 569 26.40 -10.46 17.20
CA ARG A 569 25.69 -9.48 18.04
C ARG A 569 26.53 -8.25 18.41
N TYR A 570 27.86 -8.38 18.50
CA TYR A 570 28.72 -7.28 18.92
C TYR A 570 28.77 -6.17 17.86
N THR A 571 28.63 -6.50 16.59
CA THR A 571 28.56 -5.51 15.51
C THR A 571 27.37 -4.58 15.68
N ALA A 572 26.20 -5.11 16.04
CA ALA A 572 25.03 -4.29 16.33
C ALA A 572 25.24 -3.39 17.56
N TYR A 573 25.98 -3.85 18.59
CA TYR A 573 26.33 -3.02 19.74
C TYR A 573 27.27 -1.86 19.39
N GLY A 574 28.02 -1.98 18.28
CA GLY A 574 28.84 -0.90 17.74
C GLY A 574 28.04 0.19 17.03
N CYS A 575 26.77 -0.05 16.69
CA CYS A 575 25.90 0.88 15.95
C CYS A 575 24.47 0.88 16.50
N PRO A 576 24.26 1.24 17.78
CA PRO A 576 22.91 1.36 18.32
C PRO A 576 22.20 2.59 17.73
N VAL A 577 20.94 2.42 17.37
CA VAL A 577 20.08 3.51 16.90
C VAL A 577 19.15 4.01 18.01
N SER A 578 18.86 5.31 18.02
CA SER A 578 17.91 5.92 18.97
C SER A 578 16.46 5.72 18.50
N ASN A 579 15.53 5.70 19.46
CA ASN A 579 14.08 5.73 19.22
C ASN A 579 13.63 6.81 18.21
N VAL A 580 14.34 7.95 18.13
CA VAL A 580 14.05 9.05 17.20
C VAL A 580 14.01 8.57 15.75
N VAL A 581 14.87 7.62 15.37
CA VAL A 581 14.87 7.03 14.01
C VAL A 581 13.50 6.45 13.67
N PHE A 582 12.88 5.75 14.63
CA PHE A 582 11.61 5.06 14.47
C PHE A 582 10.45 6.05 14.43
N ASP A 583 10.47 7.07 15.30
CA ASP A 583 9.46 8.13 15.31
C ASP A 583 9.52 8.96 14.02
N ASP A 584 10.69 9.11 13.42
CA ASP A 584 10.85 9.73 12.10
C ASP A 584 10.32 8.86 10.96
N LEU A 585 10.37 7.53 11.06
CA LEU A 585 9.73 6.65 10.07
C LEU A 585 8.20 6.84 10.07
N VAL A 586 7.59 7.11 11.22
CA VAL A 586 6.14 7.41 11.32
C VAL A 586 5.79 8.68 10.54
N LYS A 587 6.68 9.69 10.51
CA LYS A 587 6.46 10.94 9.74
C LYS A 587 6.38 10.72 8.23
N THR A 588 6.85 9.58 7.72
CA THR A 588 6.66 9.21 6.31
C THR A 588 5.21 8.82 6.00
N ALA A 589 4.40 8.61 7.04
CA ALA A 589 3.04 8.08 6.99
C ALA A 589 2.93 6.69 6.33
N HIS A 590 4.06 5.99 6.17
CA HIS A 590 4.09 4.67 5.57
C HIS A 590 3.58 3.59 6.52
N MET A 591 2.65 2.76 6.04
CA MET A 591 2.00 1.73 6.86
C MET A 591 3.01 0.78 7.53
N VAL A 592 4.07 0.36 6.81
CA VAL A 592 5.16 -0.44 7.38
C VAL A 592 5.91 0.33 8.48
N GLY A 593 6.32 1.58 8.25
CA GLY A 593 7.01 2.39 9.26
C GLY A 593 6.16 2.68 10.50
N ILE A 594 4.86 2.90 10.32
CA ILE A 594 3.89 3.05 11.42
C ILE A 594 3.80 1.75 12.23
N ASN A 595 3.66 0.60 11.55
CA ASN A 595 3.53 -0.69 12.20
C ASN A 595 4.80 -1.09 12.95
N THR A 596 5.97 -1.00 12.32
CA THR A 596 7.24 -1.38 12.95
C THR A 596 7.56 -0.49 14.15
N ARG A 597 7.28 0.82 14.10
CA ARG A 597 7.38 1.70 15.27
C ARG A 597 6.41 1.27 16.38
N ARG A 598 5.15 0.99 16.06
CA ARG A 598 4.15 0.53 17.04
C ARG A 598 4.60 -0.76 17.74
N VAL A 599 5.01 -1.76 16.98
CA VAL A 599 5.49 -3.05 17.52
C VAL A 599 6.73 -2.85 18.38
N SER A 600 7.66 -1.98 17.97
CA SER A 600 8.85 -1.62 18.77
C SER A 600 8.48 -0.97 20.10
N TYR A 601 7.59 0.03 20.06
CA TYR A 601 7.08 0.75 21.23
C TYR A 601 6.41 -0.21 22.23
N GLU A 602 5.50 -1.04 21.76
CA GLU A 602 4.81 -2.02 22.59
C GLU A 602 5.76 -3.06 23.15
N GLY A 603 6.73 -3.53 22.35
CA GLY A 603 7.75 -4.49 22.79
C GLY A 603 8.60 -3.96 23.94
N ILE A 604 9.08 -2.72 23.83
CA ILE A 604 9.85 -2.04 24.88
C ILE A 604 9.01 -1.87 26.16
N ASN A 605 7.76 -1.43 26.05
CA ASN A 605 6.90 -1.27 27.22
C ASN A 605 6.55 -2.61 27.89
N ARG A 606 6.25 -3.65 27.10
CA ARG A 606 6.03 -5.01 27.62
C ARG A 606 7.27 -5.52 28.36
N LEU A 607 8.46 -5.34 27.78
CA LEU A 607 9.71 -5.74 28.43
C LEU A 607 9.97 -4.94 29.72
N TRP A 608 9.71 -3.63 29.70
CA TRP A 608 9.80 -2.78 30.90
C TRP A 608 8.90 -3.27 32.03
N HIS A 609 7.64 -3.62 31.72
CA HIS A 609 6.75 -4.19 32.72
C HIS A 609 7.30 -5.50 33.29
N LYS A 610 7.81 -6.41 32.44
CA LYS A 610 8.38 -7.69 32.87
C LYS A 610 9.60 -7.53 33.79
N VAL A 611 10.52 -6.62 33.48
CA VAL A 611 11.76 -6.43 34.28
C VAL A 611 11.51 -5.81 35.66
N ASN A 612 10.37 -5.15 35.86
CA ASN A 612 9.95 -4.61 37.16
C ASN A 612 9.28 -5.66 38.06
N LEU A 613 9.00 -6.85 37.54
CA LEU A 613 8.46 -7.95 38.34
C LEU A 613 9.59 -8.73 39.05
N ALA A 614 9.23 -9.34 40.18
CA ALA A 614 10.14 -10.21 40.93
C ALA A 614 10.69 -11.33 40.04
N ALA A 615 11.95 -11.74 40.22
CA ALA A 615 12.62 -12.70 39.33
C ALA A 615 11.89 -14.05 39.20
N ALA A 616 11.12 -14.45 40.22
CA ALA A 616 10.32 -15.67 40.23
C ALA A 616 8.88 -15.49 39.72
N ASP A 617 8.47 -14.27 39.33
CA ASP A 617 7.11 -13.99 38.90
C ASP A 617 6.83 -14.68 37.54
N PRO A 618 5.79 -15.53 37.44
CA PRO A 618 5.51 -16.27 36.21
C PRO A 618 5.17 -15.38 35.01
N ARG A 619 4.74 -14.13 35.23
CA ARG A 619 4.48 -13.15 34.17
C ARG A 619 5.76 -12.63 33.48
N ARG A 620 6.94 -12.93 34.03
CA ARG A 620 8.23 -12.75 33.33
C ARG A 620 8.41 -13.75 32.19
N GLU A 621 7.60 -14.81 32.13
CA GLU A 621 7.66 -15.85 31.12
C GLU A 621 9.09 -16.44 31.00
N LYS A 622 9.67 -16.43 29.79
CA LYS A 622 11.03 -16.93 29.50
C LYS A 622 12.14 -15.90 29.77
N LEU A 623 11.85 -14.77 30.41
CA LEU A 623 12.85 -13.72 30.66
C LEU A 623 13.83 -14.15 31.79
N PRO A 624 15.15 -14.26 31.52
CA PRO A 624 16.12 -14.71 32.52
C PRO A 624 16.14 -13.83 33.77
N SER A 625 16.47 -14.41 34.92
CA SER A 625 16.54 -13.68 36.21
C SER A 625 17.51 -12.49 36.17
N ARG A 626 18.62 -12.62 35.43
CA ARG A 626 19.61 -11.55 35.19
C ARG A 626 19.07 -10.33 34.44
N CYS A 627 17.93 -10.46 33.76
CA CYS A 627 17.29 -9.37 33.02
C CYS A 627 16.35 -8.61 33.97
N ASP A 628 16.92 -7.78 34.83
CA ASP A 628 16.20 -6.93 35.78
C ASP A 628 16.12 -5.48 35.29
N ARG A 629 15.52 -4.60 36.12
CA ARG A 629 15.41 -3.17 35.84
C ARG A 629 16.75 -2.51 35.55
N GLN A 630 17.81 -2.86 36.29
CA GLN A 630 19.12 -2.27 36.08
C GLN A 630 19.74 -2.72 34.74
N TRP A 631 19.57 -4.00 34.40
CA TRP A 631 19.95 -4.52 33.09
C TRP A 631 19.22 -3.77 31.97
N PHE A 632 17.91 -3.54 32.11
CA PHE A 632 17.14 -2.79 31.13
C PHE A 632 17.70 -1.38 30.94
N CYS A 633 17.89 -0.62 32.02
CA CYS A 633 18.43 0.74 31.94
C CYS A 633 19.81 0.77 31.26
N ARG A 634 20.72 -0.14 31.63
CA ARG A 634 22.05 -0.23 31.00
C ARG A 634 21.97 -0.56 29.50
N THR A 635 21.01 -1.39 29.11
CA THR A 635 20.85 -1.88 27.73
C THR A 635 20.23 -0.81 26.83
N PHE A 636 19.17 -0.14 27.28
CA PHE A 636 18.34 0.72 26.43
C PHE A 636 18.54 2.23 26.67
N PHE A 637 19.00 2.66 27.85
CA PHE A 637 19.21 4.10 28.18
C PHE A 637 20.69 4.48 28.18
N GLY A 638 21.57 3.56 28.58
CA GLY A 638 22.99 3.84 28.83
C GLY A 638 23.32 3.90 30.33
N LYS A 639 24.62 4.02 30.67
CA LYS A 639 25.12 3.81 32.04
C LYS A 639 24.72 4.89 33.06
N GLU A 640 24.20 6.05 32.62
CA GLU A 640 24.04 7.24 33.48
C GLU A 640 22.61 7.50 33.99
N ASP A 641 21.58 6.78 33.51
CA ASP A 641 20.15 7.13 33.74
C ASP A 641 19.33 6.11 34.56
N VAL A 642 19.99 5.23 35.33
CA VAL A 642 19.35 4.10 36.03
C VAL A 642 18.23 4.53 37.01
N ASN A 643 18.29 5.76 37.53
CA ASN A 643 17.36 6.28 38.55
C ASN A 643 16.20 7.13 37.98
N ARG A 644 16.15 7.45 36.69
CA ARG A 644 15.11 8.35 36.12
C ARG A 644 13.84 7.66 35.65
N ALA A 645 13.90 6.36 35.37
CA ALA A 645 12.81 5.64 34.72
C ALA A 645 11.70 5.24 35.71
N GLY A 646 10.63 6.03 35.82
CA GLY A 646 9.41 5.64 36.53
C GLY A 646 8.91 6.58 37.63
N ASP A 647 9.63 7.65 37.96
CA ASP A 647 9.19 8.60 39.02
C ASP A 647 8.54 9.88 38.46
N SER A 648 8.56 10.07 37.14
CA SER A 648 7.89 11.15 36.42
C SER A 648 7.03 10.51 35.33
N GLY A 649 5.84 11.03 35.02
CA GLY A 649 4.93 10.50 33.99
C GLY A 649 5.46 10.47 32.53
N THR A 650 6.77 10.42 32.35
CA THR A 650 7.51 10.30 31.09
C THR A 650 7.37 8.88 30.53
N SER A 651 7.08 8.77 29.24
CA SER A 651 7.00 7.50 28.52
C SER A 651 8.37 6.81 28.51
N ILE A 652 8.41 5.51 28.81
CA ILE A 652 9.65 4.72 28.81
C ILE A 652 10.32 4.71 27.45
N TRP A 653 9.52 4.72 26.38
CA TRP A 653 10.02 4.83 25.01
C TRP A 653 10.87 6.07 24.80
N ASP A 654 10.50 7.21 25.39
CA ASP A 654 11.18 8.49 25.18
C ASP A 654 12.58 8.51 25.83
N LEU A 655 12.81 7.60 26.79
CA LEU A 655 14.11 7.40 27.44
C LEU A 655 15.03 6.45 26.66
N VAL A 656 14.51 5.69 25.68
CA VAL A 656 15.29 4.72 24.92
C VAL A 656 16.23 5.41 23.94
N THR A 657 17.54 5.26 24.16
CA THR A 657 18.59 5.81 23.30
C THR A 657 19.33 4.75 22.50
N LYS A 658 19.20 3.46 22.86
CA LYS A 658 19.92 2.35 22.24
C LYS A 658 18.99 1.20 21.86
N LEU A 659 18.79 1.03 20.56
CA LEU A 659 18.15 -0.12 19.94
C LEU A 659 19.12 -0.71 18.92
N ASN A 660 19.35 -2.01 18.99
CA ASN A 660 20.27 -2.70 18.10
C ASN A 660 19.52 -3.20 16.86
N MET A 661 20.16 -3.07 15.69
CA MET A 661 19.71 -3.63 14.43
C MET A 661 20.72 -4.68 14.00
N TYR A 662 20.31 -5.92 13.77
CA TYR A 662 21.22 -7.00 13.41
C TYR A 662 21.09 -7.35 11.93
N ASP A 663 19.87 -7.62 11.49
CA ASP A 663 19.56 -8.05 10.12
C ASP A 663 19.78 -6.93 9.09
N PRO A 664 19.41 -5.66 9.36
CA PRO A 664 19.75 -4.56 8.46
C PRO A 664 21.25 -4.39 8.26
N LEU A 665 22.05 -4.56 9.32
CA LEU A 665 23.52 -4.47 9.23
C LEU A 665 24.09 -5.64 8.42
N THR A 666 23.57 -6.84 8.63
CA THR A 666 23.99 -8.04 7.89
C THR A 666 23.66 -7.91 6.41
N MET A 667 22.51 -7.31 6.07
CA MET A 667 22.14 -7.01 4.69
C MET A 667 23.03 -5.92 4.06
N LEU A 668 23.45 -4.89 4.80
CA LEU A 668 24.42 -3.91 4.28
C LEU A 668 25.74 -4.58 3.91
N CYS A 669 26.16 -5.61 4.63
CA CYS A 669 27.35 -6.37 4.28
C CYS A 669 27.22 -7.11 2.94
N CYS A 670 26.02 -7.33 2.38
CA CYS A 670 25.89 -7.89 1.03
C CYS A 670 26.51 -7.00 -0.05
N ILE A 671 26.59 -5.69 0.21
CA ILE A 671 27.09 -4.69 -0.73
C ILE A 671 28.58 -4.47 -0.46
N PRO A 672 29.48 -4.84 -1.39
CA PRO A 672 30.93 -4.74 -1.18
C PRO A 672 31.38 -3.34 -0.76
N GLU A 673 30.89 -2.30 -1.42
CA GLU A 673 31.28 -0.92 -1.14
C GLU A 673 30.88 -0.49 0.28
N TYR A 674 29.72 -0.92 0.75
CA TYR A 674 29.24 -0.60 2.10
C TYR A 674 29.94 -1.45 3.14
N ARG A 675 30.21 -2.72 2.83
CA ARG A 675 31.00 -3.61 3.67
C ARG A 675 32.37 -3.00 3.99
N GLU A 676 33.09 -2.55 2.98
CA GLU A 676 34.44 -1.97 3.12
C GLU A 676 34.44 -0.58 3.77
N THR A 677 33.37 0.20 3.57
CA THR A 677 33.26 1.55 4.15
C THR A 677 32.92 1.51 5.63
N TYR A 678 32.08 0.58 6.07
CA TYR A 678 31.45 0.64 7.40
C TYR A 678 31.92 -0.45 8.36
N PHE A 679 32.52 -1.54 7.87
CA PHE A 679 32.82 -2.70 8.70
C PHE A 679 34.29 -3.13 8.59
N TYR A 680 34.82 -3.56 9.73
CA TYR A 680 36.07 -4.30 9.85
C TYR A 680 35.75 -5.74 10.26
N TRP A 681 36.59 -6.68 9.84
CA TRP A 681 36.43 -8.10 10.16
C TRP A 681 37.78 -8.74 10.47
N GLU A 682 37.72 -9.77 11.31
CA GLU A 682 38.80 -10.72 11.46
C GLU A 682 38.70 -11.80 10.39
N SER A 683 39.85 -12.33 9.99
CA SER A 683 39.95 -13.35 8.93
C SER A 683 40.35 -14.70 9.51
N PHE A 684 39.64 -15.73 9.08
CA PHE A 684 39.98 -17.13 9.31
C PHE A 684 40.17 -17.82 7.95
N PHE A 685 41.26 -18.54 7.77
CA PHE A 685 41.59 -19.14 6.48
C PHE A 685 41.47 -20.66 6.54
N VAL A 686 40.73 -21.23 5.61
CA VAL A 686 40.66 -22.69 5.39
C VAL A 686 41.01 -22.96 3.94
N ASN A 687 42.02 -23.79 3.69
CA ASN A 687 42.49 -24.12 2.34
C ASN A 687 42.76 -22.88 1.44
N GLY A 688 43.25 -21.80 2.04
CA GLY A 688 43.52 -20.52 1.35
C GLY A 688 42.29 -19.63 1.09
N ILE A 689 41.09 -20.08 1.45
CA ILE A 689 39.84 -19.31 1.33
C ILE A 689 39.59 -18.53 2.61
N GLN A 690 39.28 -17.24 2.46
CA GLN A 690 39.02 -16.33 3.58
C GLN A 690 37.57 -16.43 4.04
N HIS A 691 37.39 -16.74 5.32
CA HIS A 691 36.14 -16.64 6.07
C HIS A 691 36.23 -15.46 7.04
N ARG A 692 35.20 -14.62 7.08
CA ARG A 692 35.22 -13.33 7.76
C ARG A 692 34.28 -13.34 8.95
N VAL A 693 34.70 -12.73 10.06
CA VAL A 693 33.86 -12.52 11.24
C VAL A 693 33.97 -11.06 11.66
N THR A 694 32.84 -10.34 11.63
CA THR A 694 32.76 -8.96 12.13
C THR A 694 32.14 -8.94 13.52
N GLY A 695 32.69 -8.12 14.42
CA GLY A 695 32.31 -8.05 15.83
C GLY A 695 32.78 -9.25 16.64
N ILE A 696 34.04 -9.30 17.04
CA ILE A 696 34.57 -10.40 17.87
C ILE A 696 34.34 -10.19 19.37
N SER A 697 34.14 -8.94 19.80
CA SER A 697 33.88 -8.59 21.20
C SER A 697 33.17 -7.24 21.30
N GLU A 698 32.73 -6.84 22.50
CA GLU A 698 32.14 -5.52 22.72
C GLU A 698 33.13 -4.38 22.43
N THR A 699 34.43 -4.59 22.68
CA THR A 699 35.49 -3.61 22.40
C THR A 699 35.94 -3.61 20.94
N ASN A 700 35.92 -4.77 20.28
CA ASN A 700 36.14 -4.90 18.83
C ASN A 700 34.82 -5.33 18.17
N ASN A 701 33.90 -4.38 18.08
CA ASN A 701 32.58 -4.57 17.49
C ASN A 701 32.62 -4.64 15.95
N GLY A 702 33.73 -4.29 15.30
CA GLY A 702 33.86 -4.35 13.85
C GLY A 702 33.11 -3.27 13.08
N VAL A 703 32.58 -2.23 13.75
CA VAL A 703 32.03 -1.02 13.10
C VAL A 703 33.13 0.04 13.03
N ILE A 704 33.38 0.58 11.82
CA ILE A 704 34.45 1.57 11.60
C ILE A 704 34.04 2.95 12.14
N ASP A 705 32.86 3.44 11.74
CA ASP A 705 32.28 4.71 12.20
C ASP A 705 30.78 4.53 12.46
N SER A 706 30.43 4.49 13.74
CA SER A 706 29.07 4.29 14.22
C SER A 706 28.12 5.41 13.79
N ALA A 707 28.56 6.68 13.85
CA ALA A 707 27.72 7.82 13.55
C ALA A 707 27.43 7.90 12.04
N LEU A 708 28.45 7.64 11.22
CA LEU A 708 28.30 7.60 9.77
C LEU A 708 27.38 6.46 9.32
N LEU A 709 27.53 5.26 9.90
CA LEU A 709 26.69 4.11 9.62
C LEU A 709 25.22 4.34 10.05
N CYS A 710 24.98 4.88 11.25
CA CYS A 710 23.65 5.28 11.71
C CYS A 710 22.98 6.27 10.74
N LYS A 711 23.71 7.31 10.32
CA LYS A 711 23.21 8.30 9.34
C LYS A 711 22.86 7.65 8.00
N LYS A 712 23.67 6.69 7.56
CA LYS A 712 23.44 5.95 6.31
C LYS A 712 22.18 5.08 6.41
N LEU A 713 22.01 4.30 7.48
CA LEU A 713 20.81 3.50 7.73
C LEU A 713 19.55 4.36 7.73
N TYR A 714 19.56 5.46 8.49
CA TYR A 714 18.44 6.39 8.55
C TYR A 714 18.06 6.96 7.17
N SER A 715 19.06 7.36 6.38
CA SER A 715 18.86 7.85 5.02
C SER A 715 18.21 6.79 4.13
N LEU A 716 18.67 5.54 4.20
CA LEU A 716 18.13 4.43 3.41
C LEU A 716 16.70 4.05 3.83
N PHE A 717 16.41 3.98 5.13
CA PHE A 717 15.03 3.74 5.58
C PHE A 717 14.08 4.83 5.09
N GLY A 718 14.49 6.10 5.22
CA GLY A 718 13.74 7.23 4.71
C GLY A 718 13.53 7.15 3.20
N LEU A 719 14.57 6.80 2.43
CA LEU A 719 14.48 6.64 0.96
C LEU A 719 13.48 5.55 0.58
N SER A 720 13.49 4.40 1.27
CA SER A 720 12.58 3.28 0.96
C SER A 720 11.12 3.68 1.15
N LEU A 721 10.78 4.18 2.34
CA LEU A 721 9.40 4.53 2.71
C LEU A 721 8.90 5.75 1.92
N ARG A 722 9.74 6.78 1.77
CA ARG A 722 9.38 7.95 0.97
C ARG A 722 9.31 7.62 -0.51
N ASN A 723 10.08 6.70 -1.07
CA ASN A 723 9.91 6.42 -2.49
C ASN A 723 8.67 5.57 -2.77
N ALA A 724 8.29 4.72 -1.82
CA ALA A 724 7.05 3.96 -1.89
C ALA A 724 5.79 4.83 -1.82
N LEU A 725 5.82 5.98 -1.11
CA LEU A 725 4.65 6.87 -0.98
C LEU A 725 4.82 8.30 -1.51
N GLN A 726 6.00 8.89 -1.34
CA GLN A 726 6.31 10.32 -1.39
C GLN A 726 7.27 10.80 -2.50
N ASN A 727 8.02 9.96 -3.26
CA ASN A 727 8.65 10.45 -4.52
C ASN A 727 7.62 10.62 -5.67
N ILE A 728 6.36 10.56 -5.29
CA ILE A 728 5.15 10.93 -6.02
C ILE A 728 4.53 12.20 -5.40
N CYS A 729 5.06 12.72 -4.29
CA CYS A 729 4.75 14.03 -3.73
C CYS A 729 5.70 15.06 -4.33
#